data_AF-A0A8U0UED4-F1
#
_entry.id   AF-A0A8U0UED4-F1
#
_cell.length_a   1.000
_cell.length_b   1.000
_cell.length_c   1.000
_cell.angle_alpha   90.00
_cell.angle_beta   90.00
_cell.angle_gamma   90.00
#
_symmetry.space_group_name_H-M   'P 1'
#
loop_
_entity.id
_entity.type
_entity.pdbx_description
1 polymer ?
#
loop_
_entity_poly.entity_id
_entity_poly.type
_entity_poly.pdbx_seq_one_letter_code
_entity_poly.pdbx_strand_id
1 'polypeptide(L)'
;MADHLPSGLLEACVVVGASGDKLKDVYQSLQQGNRTTDILFLDPEVLQVHVPPFVTKENAVESGVPRTFSRVQCRRSFIKKKERPVVAPSGPGGSGSSEGATVTEDVSVPKDIDLMALPQLCFPGGIQVTNEPKEERFHFLVFTDVFGNQTHGVVVQCCRPFQEGSVFYQNGHWSSTRTTKLYTAYAICVISKHPYYNALKDCLSCLLVQLRTCRLSEERVKEFAAKLSLVPIPPPGQLHVVFNLRPLMIVLPSREDKEHPAVDLDLHLPFLCFRSKQILQIITGILMEQRVVFFSADWARLTLVAECFMLYIHPFHWQHPYVPILSAQMLDFVMAPTAFLMGCHLNHFEEVAAETDDLILINIDDGTVSSSCSETVDLPDVPFVSGDCFTKRRKGLQLQYDLELCHQGAGADVNDMRMLRRQWQQNLNWEIQKVTLELIVNMFRDVSGHLNYEHRVFNSEEFLKTRELADLPFYKKVLETHIFHSFLKDRLNRKMDAFTRMEVNTRSETQKMKAMTDNPRRPTMQEMARKYSSDPEKRLNKRLGMSLPNLGEERHLNLLRQTSLKKIIIPDSAFKIPPKPVKIFKLPEFPPPMVHHHVQNYYGELIILLGKAILCVPENSTLLARYFYLRGFINTLCSKRLDALSDFQNLYKTDIEIFPTDLVKALVDSLQKDERSQADRRPELKRLIFKVKTDNEMVLVQADDHVKKFQLPKTHMLQEDFVKCIQESGIVKDVATIHRLFEALTVGQQKQIDPEVFRVFYTFWKETEVEAQDVHLPAEVIEHLDNNECVYKLSCSIKTNQGVGKIAMTQKRLFLLTDGRPGFIEITKFRDIKEVKISFAPFLLLKIPSLKIKCSLRKEVFEANLKSACDLWNLMVREMWAGRTMADDHKDPQYMQQALTNVLLMDAVVGCLQSQKAVFAASKLAYFDRVKHEVPMMVPKTTSETLKHKINPSLDLPAPQTVHVLLYTPGQLSYSEADGDGNPKLWCALSGGRVVVFDAASWSMQQNCVQVGSSQLNCMLGLDQDQVWIGSQDSIIYIIDTRSMSCNKQLTEHRHEVMDFALEESDKMSQTYSCSADGTVILWDLSTLKVKKQFQLACDWLMSIQLFNGTLWCCARDGIVELRKDGTPHRKMTLPEDLRSMPTEFSSLILFVERGQLWTSCSDSDELCLWHCKDLTKPFLRVQLQNCTGVNCMIKVKNQIWIGCSGPSPDQCRVSGKIYIVDTESHSVEKELMAHTDSVQALCSAEGRYVLSGSACQDGKIAIWKVE
;
A
#
# COMPACT_ATOMS: atom_id res chain seq x y z
N MET A 1 -14.37 -25.39 -14.50
CA MET A 1 -15.16 -24.17 -14.16
C MET A 1 -15.58 -24.15 -12.70
N ALA A 2 -16.03 -25.26 -12.09
CA ALA A 2 -16.50 -25.27 -10.69
C ALA A 2 -15.47 -24.79 -9.66
N ASP A 3 -14.18 -25.13 -9.81
CA ASP A 3 -13.12 -24.78 -8.85
C ASP A 3 -12.70 -23.28 -8.85
N HIS A 4 -13.22 -22.47 -9.79
CA HIS A 4 -12.79 -21.07 -9.96
C HIS A 4 -13.94 -20.04 -9.89
N LEU A 5 -15.18 -20.46 -9.58
CA LEU A 5 -16.22 -19.49 -9.27
C LEU A 5 -16.06 -18.98 -7.83
N PRO A 6 -16.12 -17.66 -7.60
CA PRO A 6 -16.23 -17.12 -6.25
C PRO A 6 -17.42 -17.77 -5.55
N SER A 7 -17.21 -18.24 -4.33
CA SER A 7 -18.28 -18.80 -3.54
C SER A 7 -19.30 -17.72 -3.17
N GLY A 8 -20.58 -18.13 -3.15
CA GLY A 8 -21.64 -17.31 -2.57
C GLY A 8 -21.53 -17.28 -1.04
N LEU A 9 -22.59 -16.83 -0.37
CA LEU A 9 -22.63 -16.79 1.10
C LEU A 9 -22.46 -18.17 1.77
N LEU A 10 -22.77 -19.27 1.06
CA LEU A 10 -22.77 -20.62 1.61
C LEU A 10 -21.77 -21.53 0.88
N GLU A 11 -20.89 -22.17 1.66
CA GLU A 11 -20.06 -23.31 1.24
C GLU A 11 -20.75 -24.63 1.58
N ALA A 12 -21.24 -24.78 2.81
CA ALA A 12 -21.96 -25.97 3.26
C ALA A 12 -22.90 -25.65 4.43
N CYS A 13 -23.99 -26.41 4.54
CA CYS A 13 -24.84 -26.46 5.72
C CYS A 13 -24.90 -27.90 6.24
N VAL A 14 -24.43 -28.11 7.47
CA VAL A 14 -24.24 -29.44 8.06
C VAL A 14 -25.11 -29.60 9.30
N VAL A 15 -25.82 -30.72 9.41
CA VAL A 15 -26.58 -31.10 10.60
C VAL A 15 -25.80 -32.15 11.37
N VAL A 16 -25.55 -31.90 12.65
CA VAL A 16 -24.76 -32.76 13.55
C VAL A 16 -25.61 -33.20 14.73
N GLY A 17 -25.44 -34.41 15.22
CA GLY A 17 -26.09 -34.89 16.44
C GLY A 17 -25.80 -36.36 16.71
N ALA A 18 -26.49 -36.93 17.70
CA ALA A 18 -26.41 -38.37 17.97
C ALA A 18 -27.20 -39.18 16.92
N SER A 19 -26.65 -40.32 16.47
CA SER A 19 -27.33 -41.22 15.55
C SER A 19 -28.55 -41.90 16.20
N GLY A 20 -29.53 -42.24 15.36
CA GLY A 20 -30.78 -42.84 15.82
C GLY A 20 -30.59 -44.19 16.51
N ASP A 21 -29.54 -44.93 16.17
CA ASP A 21 -29.23 -46.22 16.79
C ASP A 21 -28.62 -46.04 18.18
N LYS A 22 -27.65 -45.13 18.35
CA LYS A 22 -27.09 -44.76 19.68
C LYS A 22 -28.17 -44.25 20.64
N LEU A 23 -29.13 -43.47 20.15
CA LEU A 23 -30.26 -42.98 20.95
C LEU A 23 -31.20 -44.11 21.40
N LYS A 24 -31.40 -45.15 20.57
CA LYS A 24 -32.17 -46.34 20.94
C LYS A 24 -31.43 -47.17 21.99
N ASP A 25 -30.12 -47.31 21.87
CA ASP A 25 -29.30 -48.07 22.82
C ASP A 25 -29.33 -47.43 24.22
N VAL A 26 -29.19 -46.10 24.30
CA VAL A 26 -29.35 -45.34 25.55
C VAL A 26 -30.77 -45.50 26.13
N TYR A 27 -31.78 -45.54 25.29
CA TYR A 27 -33.15 -45.76 25.74
C TYR A 27 -33.35 -47.16 26.33
N GLN A 28 -32.81 -48.19 25.67
CA GLN A 28 -32.90 -49.58 26.14
C GLN A 28 -32.12 -49.78 27.45
N SER A 29 -30.97 -49.13 27.63
CA SER A 29 -30.20 -49.21 28.88
C SER A 29 -30.92 -48.53 30.04
N LEU A 30 -31.58 -47.38 29.81
CA LEU A 30 -32.40 -46.70 30.81
C LEU A 30 -33.64 -47.52 31.22
N GLN A 31 -34.20 -48.34 30.32
CA GLN A 31 -35.30 -49.26 30.65
C GLN A 31 -34.87 -50.48 31.48
N GLN A 32 -33.62 -50.94 31.33
CA GLN A 32 -33.12 -52.17 31.99
C GLN A 32 -32.68 -51.97 33.46
N GLY A 33 -32.89 -50.78 34.04
CA GLY A 33 -32.75 -50.57 35.49
C GLY A 33 -31.32 -50.44 36.02
N ASN A 34 -30.31 -50.28 35.15
CA ASN A 34 -28.95 -49.92 35.58
C ASN A 34 -28.93 -48.46 36.05
N ARG A 35 -29.19 -48.25 37.34
CA ARG A 35 -29.05 -46.96 38.03
C ARG A 35 -27.58 -46.65 38.34
N THR A 36 -26.76 -46.45 37.33
CA THR A 36 -25.58 -45.58 37.48
C THR A 36 -26.00 -44.21 36.97
N THR A 37 -26.09 -43.25 37.89
CA THR A 37 -26.34 -41.81 37.66
C THR A 37 -25.17 -41.13 36.94
N ASP A 38 -24.53 -41.82 35.99
CA ASP A 38 -23.50 -41.22 35.14
C ASP A 38 -24.16 -40.67 33.89
N ILE A 39 -23.91 -39.39 33.63
CA ILE A 39 -24.36 -38.65 32.46
C ILE A 39 -23.86 -39.40 31.22
N LEU A 40 -24.76 -40.02 30.45
CA LEU A 40 -24.40 -40.69 29.19
C LEU A 40 -24.01 -39.64 28.15
N PHE A 41 -22.71 -39.41 28.00
CA PHE A 41 -22.15 -38.63 26.90
C PHE A 41 -22.22 -39.45 25.60
N LEU A 42 -22.72 -38.82 24.54
CA LEU A 42 -22.80 -39.40 23.20
C LEU A 42 -21.81 -38.69 22.28
N ASP A 43 -21.12 -39.47 21.44
CA ASP A 43 -20.29 -38.88 20.39
C ASP A 43 -21.18 -38.23 19.31
N PRO A 44 -20.91 -36.96 18.96
CA PRO A 44 -21.58 -36.29 17.86
C PRO A 44 -21.17 -36.89 16.51
N GLU A 45 -22.14 -37.03 15.60
CA GLU A 45 -21.93 -37.51 14.24
C GLU A 45 -22.60 -36.58 13.23
N VAL A 46 -22.10 -36.55 11.99
CA VAL A 46 -22.74 -35.84 10.89
C VAL A 46 -24.02 -36.59 10.48
N LEU A 47 -25.17 -35.93 10.60
CA LEU A 47 -26.47 -36.47 10.25
C LEU A 47 -26.87 -36.13 8.80
N GLN A 48 -26.58 -34.91 8.34
CA GLN A 48 -26.91 -34.43 7.00
C GLN A 48 -25.85 -33.42 6.52
N VAL A 49 -25.54 -33.43 5.22
CA VAL A 49 -24.65 -32.47 4.57
C VAL A 49 -25.37 -31.89 3.35
N HIS A 50 -25.53 -30.57 3.33
CA HIS A 50 -26.19 -29.83 2.27
C HIS A 50 -25.17 -28.87 1.64
N VAL A 51 -24.73 -29.17 0.41
CA VAL A 51 -23.74 -28.39 -0.34
C VAL A 51 -24.29 -27.91 -1.68
N PRO A 52 -23.92 -26.70 -2.16
CA PRO A 52 -24.19 -26.30 -3.54
C PRO A 52 -23.53 -27.26 -4.55
N PRO A 53 -24.09 -27.43 -5.77
CA PRO A 53 -25.32 -26.82 -6.28
C PRO A 53 -26.58 -27.58 -5.84
N PHE A 54 -27.62 -26.85 -5.46
CA PHE A 54 -28.91 -27.41 -5.02
C PHE A 54 -29.89 -27.73 -6.15
N VAL A 55 -29.47 -27.50 -7.39
CA VAL A 55 -30.31 -27.58 -8.60
C VAL A 55 -29.85 -28.73 -9.48
N THR A 56 -30.69 -29.74 -9.65
CA THR A 56 -30.46 -30.85 -10.59
C THR A 56 -30.95 -30.47 -11.99
N LYS A 57 -30.11 -30.64 -13.03
CA LYS A 57 -30.53 -30.52 -14.44
C LYS A 57 -31.42 -31.71 -14.79
N GLU A 58 -32.70 -31.46 -15.09
CA GLU A 58 -33.51 -32.45 -15.80
C GLU A 58 -33.00 -32.54 -17.23
N ASN A 59 -32.44 -33.69 -17.62
CA ASN A 59 -32.01 -33.91 -19.00
C ASN A 59 -33.22 -33.82 -19.94
N ALA A 60 -33.14 -32.89 -20.89
CA ALA A 60 -34.12 -32.74 -21.95
C ALA A 60 -34.25 -34.04 -22.77
N VAL A 61 -35.49 -34.45 -22.98
CA VAL A 61 -35.90 -35.59 -23.78
C VAL A 61 -35.63 -35.32 -25.26
N GLU A 62 -34.66 -36.00 -25.88
CA GLU A 62 -34.65 -36.23 -27.34
C GLU A 62 -34.18 -37.65 -27.72
N SER A 63 -35.10 -38.37 -28.38
CA SER A 63 -34.98 -39.55 -29.28
C SER A 63 -34.24 -40.84 -28.82
N GLY A 64 -35.03 -41.77 -28.28
CA GLY A 64 -35.37 -43.04 -28.96
C GLY A 64 -34.34 -44.18 -29.09
N VAL A 65 -34.09 -44.96 -28.01
CA VAL A 65 -33.89 -46.44 -28.01
C VAL A 65 -34.26 -46.96 -26.61
N PRO A 66 -35.02 -48.06 -26.43
CA PRO A 66 -35.42 -48.51 -25.11
C PRO A 66 -34.25 -49.17 -24.38
N ARG A 67 -33.83 -48.60 -23.26
CA ARG A 67 -33.05 -49.33 -22.25
C ARG A 67 -33.88 -49.46 -20.97
N THR A 68 -34.02 -50.71 -20.58
CA THR A 68 -34.77 -51.30 -19.48
C THR A 68 -34.64 -50.55 -18.16
N PHE A 69 -35.77 -50.39 -17.48
CA PHE A 69 -35.92 -49.91 -16.12
C PHE A 69 -34.93 -50.54 -15.13
N SER A 70 -34.36 -49.69 -14.27
CA SER A 70 -33.90 -50.06 -12.93
C SER A 70 -34.28 -48.93 -11.98
N ARG A 71 -35.32 -49.18 -11.17
CA ARG A 71 -35.68 -48.38 -10.00
C ARG A 71 -34.56 -48.54 -8.97
N VAL A 72 -33.85 -47.47 -8.62
CA VAL A 72 -33.02 -47.47 -7.42
C VAL A 72 -33.51 -46.39 -6.47
N GLN A 73 -34.09 -46.86 -5.37
CA GLN A 73 -34.44 -46.08 -4.19
C GLN A 73 -33.19 -45.40 -3.62
N CYS A 74 -33.23 -44.08 -3.45
CA CYS A 74 -32.26 -43.36 -2.61
C CYS A 74 -32.52 -43.73 -1.14
N ARG A 75 -31.85 -44.77 -0.67
CA ARG A 75 -31.72 -45.10 0.75
C ARG A 75 -30.27 -45.50 1.00
N ARG A 76 -29.50 -44.65 1.68
CA ARG A 76 -28.49 -45.03 2.68
C ARG A 76 -27.85 -43.80 3.31
N SER A 77 -28.12 -43.65 4.60
CA SER A 77 -27.29 -42.99 5.61
C SER A 77 -25.89 -43.59 5.63
N PHE A 78 -24.86 -42.75 5.67
CA PHE A 78 -23.48 -43.16 5.91
C PHE A 78 -23.33 -43.73 7.33
N ILE A 79 -23.18 -45.05 7.46
CA ILE A 79 -22.63 -45.70 8.65
C ILE A 79 -21.32 -46.35 8.19
N LYS A 80 -20.16 -45.80 8.58
CA LYS A 80 -18.86 -46.40 8.28
C LYS A 80 -18.59 -47.57 9.23
N LYS A 81 -18.32 -48.73 8.64
CA LYS A 81 -17.83 -49.95 9.31
C LYS A 81 -16.35 -49.73 9.67
N LYS A 82 -16.00 -50.04 10.92
CA LYS A 82 -14.65 -49.99 11.50
C LYS A 82 -13.69 -50.93 10.75
N GLU A 83 -12.68 -50.42 10.05
CA GLU A 83 -11.58 -51.22 9.50
C GLU A 83 -10.61 -51.62 10.62
N ARG A 84 -10.27 -52.91 10.67
CA ARG A 84 -9.18 -53.47 11.49
C ARG A 84 -7.88 -53.41 10.70
N PRO A 85 -6.70 -53.30 11.35
CA PRO A 85 -5.42 -53.21 10.65
C PRO A 85 -5.06 -54.55 10.01
N VAL A 86 -4.71 -54.54 8.72
CA VAL A 86 -4.22 -55.72 7.99
C VAL A 86 -2.70 -55.69 7.92
N VAL A 87 -2.12 -56.80 8.35
CA VAL A 87 -0.70 -57.17 8.33
C VAL A 87 -0.17 -57.23 6.89
N ALA A 88 1.10 -56.84 6.71
CA ALA A 88 1.84 -56.85 5.45
C ALA A 88 1.89 -58.24 4.77
N PRO A 89 2.06 -58.27 3.43
CA PRO A 89 2.98 -59.24 2.88
C PRO A 89 3.93 -58.68 1.80
N SER A 90 5.08 -59.34 1.77
CA SER A 90 6.22 -59.26 0.87
C SER A 90 5.95 -59.73 -0.58
N GLY A 91 6.70 -59.16 -1.53
CA GLY A 91 7.17 -59.86 -2.75
C GLY A 91 6.61 -59.35 -4.10
N PRO A 92 7.45 -59.19 -5.16
CA PRO A 92 7.05 -58.49 -6.39
C PRO A 92 6.72 -59.42 -7.57
N GLY A 93 5.83 -58.96 -8.45
CA GLY A 93 5.73 -59.42 -9.84
C GLY A 93 4.32 -59.55 -10.39
N GLY A 94 4.06 -58.99 -11.57
CA GLY A 94 2.94 -59.41 -12.44
C GLY A 94 2.08 -58.27 -12.98
N SER A 95 2.30 -57.92 -14.25
CA SER A 95 1.54 -57.00 -15.09
C SER A 95 0.18 -57.56 -15.54
N GLY A 96 -0.84 -56.69 -15.61
CA GLY A 96 -1.82 -56.72 -16.71
C GLY A 96 -3.31 -56.94 -16.34
N SER A 97 -4.13 -55.99 -16.82
CA SER A 97 -5.58 -56.04 -17.13
C SER A 97 -6.50 -55.21 -16.23
N SER A 98 -6.96 -54.09 -16.80
CA SER A 98 -7.95 -53.16 -16.25
C SER A 98 -9.36 -53.61 -16.61
N GLU A 99 -10.10 -54.15 -15.65
CA GLU A 99 -11.56 -54.28 -15.73
C GLU A 99 -12.23 -53.01 -15.18
N GLY A 100 -13.15 -52.45 -15.98
CA GLY A 100 -13.82 -51.19 -15.72
C GLY A 100 -14.78 -51.26 -14.53
N ALA A 101 -14.47 -50.47 -13.49
CA ALA A 101 -15.42 -50.12 -12.45
C ALA A 101 -16.21 -48.88 -12.90
N THR A 102 -17.53 -49.04 -12.96
CA THR A 102 -18.52 -47.97 -13.13
C THR A 102 -18.32 -46.90 -12.05
N VAL A 103 -17.97 -45.68 -12.48
CA VAL A 103 -17.87 -44.49 -11.64
C VAL A 103 -19.27 -44.10 -11.17
N THR A 104 -19.58 -44.32 -9.90
CA THR A 104 -20.68 -43.64 -9.21
C THR A 104 -20.23 -42.20 -8.97
N GLU A 105 -20.94 -41.22 -9.53
CA GLU A 105 -20.75 -39.80 -9.19
C GLU A 105 -21.16 -39.58 -7.71
N ASP A 106 -20.20 -39.71 -6.80
CA ASP A 106 -20.34 -39.27 -5.42
C ASP A 106 -20.38 -37.73 -5.40
N VAL A 107 -21.38 -37.16 -4.71
CA VAL A 107 -21.45 -35.71 -4.43
C VAL A 107 -20.19 -35.33 -3.64
N SER A 108 -19.24 -34.67 -4.29
CA SER A 108 -17.96 -34.28 -3.68
C SER A 108 -18.19 -33.12 -2.71
N VAL A 109 -18.13 -33.39 -1.41
CA VAL A 109 -17.96 -32.36 -0.37
C VAL A 109 -16.71 -31.54 -0.71
N PRO A 110 -16.72 -30.20 -0.59
CA PRO A 110 -15.53 -29.39 -0.81
C PRO A 110 -14.32 -29.95 -0.03
N LYS A 111 -13.17 -30.09 -0.69
CA LYS A 111 -11.97 -30.73 -0.11
C LYS A 111 -11.46 -30.04 1.17
N ASP A 112 -11.85 -28.79 1.36
CA ASP A 112 -11.38 -27.93 2.45
C ASP A 112 -12.25 -28.05 3.73
N ILE A 113 -13.35 -28.80 3.70
CA ILE A 113 -14.24 -28.99 4.87
C ILE A 113 -13.92 -30.33 5.53
N ASP A 114 -13.27 -30.27 6.70
CA ASP A 114 -13.03 -31.47 7.51
C ASP A 114 -14.31 -31.90 8.27
N LEU A 115 -15.04 -32.84 7.65
CA LEU A 115 -16.23 -33.45 8.26
C LEU A 115 -15.90 -34.38 9.44
N MET A 116 -14.64 -34.70 9.71
CA MET A 116 -14.23 -35.55 10.83
C MET A 116 -14.12 -34.76 12.13
N ALA A 117 -13.52 -33.57 12.09
CA ALA A 117 -13.40 -32.69 13.26
C ALA A 117 -14.68 -31.90 13.56
N LEU A 118 -15.47 -31.58 12.52
CA LEU A 118 -16.65 -30.72 12.63
C LEU A 118 -17.67 -31.15 13.71
N PRO A 119 -18.02 -32.44 13.88
CA PRO A 119 -18.96 -32.85 14.92
C PRO A 119 -18.51 -32.49 16.33
N GLN A 120 -17.23 -32.69 16.63
CA GLN A 120 -16.64 -32.35 17.93
C GLN A 120 -16.60 -30.84 18.15
N LEU A 121 -16.37 -30.04 17.10
CA LEU A 121 -16.40 -28.58 17.20
C LEU A 121 -17.83 -28.00 17.28
N CYS A 122 -18.83 -28.71 16.74
CA CYS A 122 -20.24 -28.36 16.93
C CYS A 122 -20.73 -28.70 18.35
N PHE A 123 -20.09 -29.65 19.04
CA PHE A 123 -20.37 -30.04 20.41
C PHE A 123 -19.07 -30.19 21.22
N PRO A 124 -18.35 -29.09 21.49
CA PRO A 124 -17.01 -29.17 22.09
C PRO A 124 -17.01 -29.73 23.51
N GLY A 125 -18.15 -29.66 24.22
CA GLY A 125 -18.39 -30.31 25.51
C GLY A 125 -19.14 -31.66 25.42
N GLY A 126 -19.27 -32.25 24.23
CA GLY A 126 -20.01 -33.49 23.98
C GLY A 126 -21.54 -33.34 23.95
N ILE A 127 -22.25 -34.40 23.53
CA ILE A 127 -23.72 -34.45 23.55
C ILE A 127 -24.19 -35.11 24.84
N GLN A 128 -25.10 -34.45 25.55
CA GLN A 128 -25.76 -35.00 26.74
C GLN A 128 -27.24 -35.26 26.47
N VAL A 129 -27.76 -36.36 27.03
CA VAL A 129 -29.19 -36.64 27.08
C VAL A 129 -29.77 -36.08 28.37
N THR A 130 -30.84 -35.29 28.26
CA THR A 130 -31.49 -34.64 29.40
C THR A 130 -32.99 -34.95 29.48
N ASN A 131 -33.54 -34.82 30.67
CA ASN A 131 -34.99 -34.92 30.95
C ASN A 131 -35.73 -33.60 30.67
N GLU A 132 -35.01 -32.49 30.54
CA GLU A 132 -35.53 -31.16 30.23
C GLU A 132 -34.86 -30.60 28.96
N PRO A 133 -35.60 -29.84 28.13
CA PRO A 133 -35.01 -29.18 26.98
C PRO A 133 -34.07 -28.05 27.44
N LYS A 134 -32.86 -27.98 26.87
CA LYS A 134 -31.97 -26.82 27.04
C LYS A 134 -32.34 -25.73 26.04
N GLU A 135 -32.07 -24.47 26.42
CA GLU A 135 -32.20 -23.32 25.53
C GLU A 135 -31.26 -23.42 24.32
N GLU A 136 -31.64 -22.81 23.20
CA GLU A 136 -30.78 -22.78 22.02
C GLU A 136 -29.55 -21.92 22.28
N ARG A 137 -28.39 -22.41 21.85
CA ARG A 137 -27.10 -21.72 22.00
C ARG A 137 -26.44 -21.55 20.65
N PHE A 138 -25.79 -20.41 20.47
CA PHE A 138 -24.99 -20.13 19.28
C PHE A 138 -23.52 -20.10 19.65
N HIS A 139 -22.68 -20.59 18.76
CA HIS A 139 -21.24 -20.36 18.82
C HIS A 139 -20.67 -20.31 17.40
N PHE A 140 -19.41 -19.90 17.29
CA PHE A 140 -18.78 -19.57 16.01
C PHE A 140 -17.50 -20.37 15.88
N LEU A 141 -17.19 -20.82 14.67
CA LEU A 141 -16.03 -21.65 14.35
C LEU A 141 -15.18 -20.96 13.30
N VAL A 142 -13.87 -21.17 13.38
CA VAL A 142 -12.92 -20.81 12.31
C VAL A 142 -12.09 -22.06 12.01
N PHE A 143 -12.07 -22.46 10.75
CA PHE A 143 -11.24 -23.55 10.26
C PHE A 143 -10.11 -22.96 9.42
N THR A 144 -8.88 -23.34 9.74
CA THR A 144 -7.68 -22.86 9.07
C THR A 144 -7.10 -24.01 8.24
N ASP A 145 -6.92 -23.81 6.93
CA ASP A 145 -6.30 -24.81 6.06
C ASP A 145 -4.76 -24.79 6.16
N VAL A 146 -4.10 -25.70 5.45
CA VAL A 146 -2.63 -25.82 5.43
C VAL A 146 -1.91 -24.62 4.82
N PHE A 147 -2.62 -23.75 4.11
CA PHE A 147 -2.11 -22.53 3.52
C PHE A 147 -2.43 -21.29 4.36
N GLY A 148 -3.10 -21.46 5.50
CA GLY A 148 -3.53 -20.37 6.38
C GLY A 148 -4.82 -19.69 5.95
N ASN A 149 -5.55 -20.21 4.95
CA ASN A 149 -6.86 -19.67 4.59
C ASN A 149 -7.89 -20.04 5.65
N GLN A 150 -8.77 -19.10 5.94
CA GLN A 150 -9.80 -19.26 6.98
C GLN A 150 -11.18 -19.46 6.35
N THR A 151 -11.90 -20.47 6.83
CA THR A 151 -13.34 -20.66 6.59
C THR A 151 -14.09 -20.57 7.91
N HIS A 152 -15.31 -20.08 7.87
CA HIS A 152 -16.01 -19.53 9.02
C HIS A 152 -17.34 -20.26 9.20
N GLY A 153 -17.60 -20.74 10.40
CA GLY A 153 -18.82 -21.49 10.75
C GLY A 153 -19.66 -20.75 11.77
N VAL A 154 -20.98 -20.75 11.59
CA VAL A 154 -21.95 -20.36 12.63
C VAL A 154 -22.77 -21.57 13.00
N VAL A 155 -22.75 -21.92 14.28
CA VAL A 155 -23.42 -23.11 14.81
C VAL A 155 -24.57 -22.67 15.69
N VAL A 156 -25.73 -23.31 15.52
CA VAL A 156 -26.79 -23.31 16.52
C VAL A 156 -26.98 -24.70 17.08
N GLN A 157 -26.93 -24.83 18.41
CA GLN A 157 -27.28 -26.03 19.16
C GLN A 157 -28.73 -25.93 19.62
N CYS A 158 -29.51 -26.98 19.34
CA CYS A 158 -30.92 -27.08 19.63
C CYS A 158 -31.24 -28.41 20.33
N CYS A 159 -32.25 -28.43 21.18
CA CYS A 159 -32.75 -29.68 21.76
C CYS A 159 -33.98 -30.19 20.98
N ARG A 160 -34.02 -31.50 20.72
CA ARG A 160 -35.21 -32.18 20.21
C ARG A 160 -35.64 -33.32 21.13
N PRO A 161 -36.95 -33.53 21.33
CA PRO A 161 -37.43 -34.76 21.92
C PRO A 161 -37.20 -35.91 20.93
N PHE A 162 -36.65 -37.03 21.39
CA PHE A 162 -36.52 -38.24 20.58
C PHE A 162 -37.46 -39.37 21.03
N GLN A 163 -38.34 -39.09 22.00
CA GLN A 163 -39.43 -39.96 22.41
C GLN A 163 -40.74 -39.20 22.70
N GLU A 164 -41.84 -39.74 22.16
CA GLU A 164 -43.22 -39.41 22.50
C GLU A 164 -43.95 -40.75 22.66
N GLY A 165 -44.36 -41.11 23.88
CA GLY A 165 -44.84 -42.47 24.18
C GLY A 165 -46.11 -42.83 23.41
N SER A 166 -46.09 -43.94 22.66
CA SER A 166 -47.32 -44.61 22.22
C SER A 166 -47.81 -45.53 23.33
N VAL A 167 -49.01 -45.29 23.85
CA VAL A 167 -49.70 -46.18 24.78
C VAL A 167 -50.08 -47.46 24.03
N PHE A 168 -49.49 -48.60 24.38
CA PHE A 168 -49.96 -49.90 23.91
C PHE A 168 -50.99 -50.48 24.88
N TYR A 169 -52.15 -50.87 24.34
CA TYR A 169 -53.18 -51.63 25.06
C TYR A 169 -52.80 -53.12 25.03
N GLN A 170 -52.46 -53.69 26.18
CA GLN A 170 -52.60 -55.13 26.41
C GLN A 170 -53.25 -55.36 27.77
N ASN A 171 -54.45 -55.96 27.73
CA ASN A 171 -55.19 -56.57 28.83
C ASN A 171 -55.31 -55.77 30.13
N GLY A 172 -56.18 -54.76 30.13
CA GLY A 172 -57.09 -54.47 31.25
C GLY A 172 -56.53 -54.01 32.60
N HIS A 173 -55.22 -53.82 32.77
CA HIS A 173 -54.64 -53.28 34.02
C HIS A 173 -53.99 -51.91 33.80
N TRP A 174 -54.49 -50.90 34.51
CA TRP A 174 -53.85 -49.58 34.62
C TRP A 174 -52.52 -49.71 35.38
N SER A 175 -51.40 -49.61 34.67
CA SER A 175 -50.10 -49.26 35.27
C SER A 175 -49.72 -47.87 34.79
N SER A 176 -49.82 -46.89 35.67
CA SER A 176 -49.39 -45.50 35.45
C SER A 176 -47.87 -45.41 35.63
N THR A 177 -47.08 -45.82 34.63
CA THR A 177 -45.67 -45.43 34.54
C THR A 177 -45.58 -44.07 33.85
N ARG A 178 -45.25 -43.02 34.62
CA ARG A 178 -44.90 -41.70 34.08
C ARG A 178 -43.77 -41.86 33.06
N THR A 179 -44.06 -41.66 31.77
CA THR A 179 -43.04 -41.62 30.73
C THR A 179 -42.31 -40.29 30.79
N THR A 180 -41.04 -40.29 31.18
CA THR A 180 -40.15 -39.13 31.11
C THR A 180 -39.83 -38.82 29.65
N LYS A 181 -40.10 -37.59 29.19
CA LYS A 181 -39.65 -37.14 27.86
C LYS A 181 -38.13 -36.94 27.91
N LEU A 182 -37.41 -37.59 27.01
CA LEU A 182 -35.97 -37.43 26.87
C LEU A 182 -35.66 -36.52 25.68
N TYR A 183 -34.68 -35.64 25.90
CA TYR A 183 -34.20 -34.68 24.94
C TYR A 183 -32.75 -34.97 24.59
N THR A 184 -32.40 -34.76 23.33
CA THR A 184 -31.03 -34.82 22.84
C THR A 184 -30.73 -33.57 22.04
N ALA A 185 -29.47 -33.12 22.10
CA ALA A 185 -29.02 -31.98 21.33
C ALA A 185 -28.68 -32.38 19.89
N TYR A 186 -29.00 -31.49 18.96
CA TYR A 186 -28.51 -31.51 17.58
C TYR A 186 -28.07 -30.09 17.20
N ALA A 187 -27.16 -29.97 16.24
CA ALA A 187 -26.62 -28.70 15.80
C ALA A 187 -26.81 -28.51 14.30
N ILE A 188 -26.99 -27.26 13.88
CA ILE A 188 -26.95 -26.85 12.48
C ILE A 188 -25.77 -25.89 12.34
N CYS A 189 -24.80 -26.26 11.51
CA CYS A 189 -23.62 -25.46 11.20
C CYS A 189 -23.72 -24.91 9.78
N VAL A 190 -23.63 -23.59 9.63
CA VAL A 190 -23.54 -22.90 8.34
C VAL A 190 -22.10 -22.45 8.12
N ILE A 191 -21.49 -22.92 7.04
CA ILE A 191 -20.09 -22.66 6.69
C ILE A 191 -20.01 -21.69 5.51
N SER A 192 -19.17 -20.67 5.65
CA SER A 192 -18.94 -19.58 4.70
C SER A 192 -17.44 -19.31 4.56
N LYS A 193 -16.99 -18.88 3.39
CA LYS A 193 -15.60 -18.40 3.18
C LYS A 193 -15.33 -17.05 3.84
N HIS A 194 -16.36 -16.37 4.34
CA HIS A 194 -16.29 -15.00 4.84
C HIS A 194 -16.93 -14.85 6.23
N PRO A 195 -16.37 -13.97 7.10
CA PRO A 195 -16.75 -13.77 8.52
C PRO A 195 -18.10 -13.05 8.72
N TYR A 196 -19.18 -13.49 8.06
CA TYR A 196 -20.53 -12.92 8.21
C TYR A 196 -21.26 -13.44 9.46
N TYR A 197 -20.63 -13.34 10.63
CA TYR A 197 -21.09 -13.98 11.87
C TYR A 197 -22.50 -13.52 12.28
N ASN A 198 -22.74 -12.20 12.36
CA ASN A 198 -24.03 -11.65 12.76
C ASN A 198 -25.13 -11.96 11.73
N ALA A 199 -24.84 -11.81 10.43
CA ALA A 199 -25.79 -12.11 9.37
C ALA A 199 -26.18 -13.59 9.31
N LEU A 200 -25.21 -14.50 9.45
CA LEU A 200 -25.46 -15.95 9.45
C LEU A 200 -26.18 -16.41 10.72
N LYS A 201 -25.87 -15.81 11.88
CA LYS A 201 -26.63 -16.01 13.13
C LYS A 201 -28.09 -15.58 12.98
N ASP A 202 -28.33 -14.44 12.32
CA ASP A 202 -29.68 -13.97 12.02
C ASP A 202 -30.40 -14.91 11.04
N CYS A 203 -29.71 -15.44 10.02
CA CYS A 203 -30.25 -16.44 9.11
C CYS A 203 -30.69 -17.72 9.85
N LEU A 204 -29.81 -18.25 10.70
CA LEU A 204 -30.12 -19.42 11.53
C LEU A 204 -31.27 -19.15 12.48
N SER A 205 -31.35 -17.96 13.07
CA SER A 205 -32.46 -17.56 13.93
C SER A 205 -33.81 -17.60 13.19
N CYS A 206 -33.85 -17.19 11.91
CA CYS A 206 -35.05 -17.32 11.08
C CYS A 206 -35.43 -18.78 10.83
N LEU A 207 -34.44 -19.65 10.59
CA LEU A 207 -34.66 -21.09 10.46
C LEU A 207 -35.23 -21.69 11.77
N LEU A 208 -34.71 -21.31 12.93
CA LEU A 208 -35.20 -21.80 14.22
C LEU A 208 -36.67 -21.49 14.44
N VAL A 209 -37.11 -20.28 14.10
CA VAL A 209 -38.53 -19.90 14.19
C VAL A 209 -39.39 -20.86 13.35
N GLN A 210 -38.94 -21.20 12.14
CA GLN A 210 -39.64 -22.15 11.27
C GLN A 210 -39.62 -23.58 11.84
N LEU A 211 -38.48 -24.03 12.40
CA LEU A 211 -38.33 -25.35 13.00
C LEU A 211 -39.08 -25.51 14.34
N ARG A 212 -39.34 -24.43 15.09
CA ARG A 212 -40.20 -24.48 16.28
C ARG A 212 -41.67 -24.68 15.91
N THR A 213 -42.10 -24.16 14.75
CA THR A 213 -43.50 -24.25 14.29
C THR A 213 -43.84 -25.55 13.56
N CYS A 214 -42.86 -26.37 13.18
CA CYS A 214 -43.04 -27.61 12.40
C CYS A 214 -41.98 -28.66 12.81
N ARG A 215 -42.29 -29.97 12.78
CA ARG A 215 -41.26 -31.01 13.02
C ARG A 215 -40.09 -30.84 12.03
N LEU A 216 -38.87 -31.05 12.52
CA LEU A 216 -37.63 -30.98 11.76
C LEU A 216 -37.74 -31.86 10.49
N SER A 217 -37.81 -31.22 9.32
CA SER A 217 -37.80 -31.89 8.02
C SER A 217 -36.47 -31.61 7.33
N GLU A 218 -35.84 -32.66 6.82
CA GLU A 218 -34.63 -32.57 5.99
C GLU A 218 -34.80 -31.60 4.82
N GLU A 219 -36.01 -31.55 4.26
CA GLU A 219 -36.37 -30.65 3.15
C GLU A 219 -36.28 -29.17 3.55
N ARG A 220 -36.58 -28.81 4.81
CA ARG A 220 -36.53 -27.42 5.28
C ARG A 220 -35.10 -26.91 5.41
N VAL A 221 -34.20 -27.74 5.97
CA VAL A 221 -32.78 -27.40 6.08
C VAL A 221 -32.16 -27.29 4.70
N LYS A 222 -32.51 -28.21 3.78
CA LYS A 222 -32.10 -28.15 2.39
C LYS A 222 -32.60 -26.89 1.68
N GLU A 223 -33.88 -26.53 1.86
CA GLU A 223 -34.47 -25.31 1.29
C GLU A 223 -33.77 -24.05 1.82
N PHE A 224 -33.49 -24.00 3.13
CA PHE A 224 -32.72 -22.93 3.76
C PHE A 224 -31.31 -22.80 3.19
N ALA A 225 -30.57 -23.90 3.12
CA ALA A 225 -29.23 -23.95 2.54
C ALA A 225 -29.26 -23.49 1.07
N ALA A 226 -30.24 -23.96 0.31
CA ALA A 226 -30.43 -23.56 -1.07
C ALA A 226 -30.66 -22.04 -1.21
N LYS A 227 -31.48 -21.42 -0.36
CA LYS A 227 -31.68 -19.95 -0.36
C LYS A 227 -30.38 -19.19 -0.12
N LEU A 228 -29.59 -19.60 0.89
CA LEU A 228 -28.31 -18.96 1.19
C LEU A 228 -27.30 -19.08 0.03
N SER A 229 -27.31 -20.19 -0.71
CA SER A 229 -26.43 -20.36 -1.88
C SER A 229 -26.71 -19.37 -3.03
N LEU A 230 -27.89 -18.76 -3.07
CA LEU A 230 -28.26 -17.76 -4.07
C LEU A 230 -27.80 -16.33 -3.71
N VAL A 231 -27.25 -16.12 -2.51
CA VAL A 231 -26.86 -14.80 -2.03
C VAL A 231 -25.42 -14.50 -2.46
N PRO A 232 -25.20 -13.48 -3.32
CA PRO A 232 -23.85 -13.06 -3.70
C PRO A 232 -23.18 -12.27 -2.57
N ILE A 233 -21.85 -12.34 -2.54
CA ILE A 233 -21.03 -11.55 -1.64
C ILE A 233 -20.91 -10.11 -2.17
N PRO A 234 -21.09 -9.08 -1.33
CA PRO A 234 -20.91 -7.69 -1.75
C PRO A 234 -19.43 -7.43 -2.15
N PRO A 235 -19.17 -6.74 -3.29
CA PRO A 235 -17.83 -6.33 -3.65
C PRO A 235 -17.27 -5.26 -2.67
N PRO A 236 -15.94 -5.12 -2.55
CA PRO A 236 -15.34 -4.08 -1.72
C PRO A 236 -15.80 -2.66 -2.04
N GLY A 237 -16.00 -1.84 -1.01
CA GLY A 237 -16.38 -0.42 -1.06
C GLY A 237 -17.73 -0.13 -0.40
N GLN A 238 -18.55 0.72 -1.02
CA GLN A 238 -19.73 1.34 -0.37
C GLN A 238 -21.05 0.60 -0.57
N LEU A 239 -21.07 -0.57 -1.23
CA LEU A 239 -22.30 -1.27 -1.62
C LEU A 239 -22.57 -2.49 -0.74
N HIS A 240 -23.49 -2.37 0.22
CA HIS A 240 -24.00 -3.49 1.00
C HIS A 240 -25.08 -4.26 0.25
N VAL A 241 -25.19 -5.56 0.51
CA VAL A 241 -26.23 -6.43 -0.06
C VAL A 241 -27.23 -6.79 1.04
N VAL A 242 -28.53 -6.74 0.74
CA VAL A 242 -29.60 -6.99 1.71
C VAL A 242 -30.62 -7.98 1.14
N PHE A 243 -31.07 -8.94 1.94
CA PHE A 243 -32.07 -9.92 1.53
C PHE A 243 -33.04 -10.26 2.66
N ASN A 244 -34.19 -10.81 2.29
CA ASN A 244 -35.25 -11.14 3.24
C ASN A 244 -35.24 -12.64 3.56
N LEU A 245 -35.13 -12.98 4.84
CA LEU A 245 -35.43 -14.30 5.39
C LEU A 245 -36.44 -14.10 6.50
N ARG A 246 -37.72 -14.35 6.21
CA ARG A 246 -38.80 -14.02 7.16
C ARG A 246 -38.55 -14.66 8.53
N PRO A 247 -38.67 -13.89 9.64
CA PRO A 247 -39.21 -12.52 9.70
C PRO A 247 -38.18 -11.38 9.52
N LEU A 248 -36.88 -11.67 9.33
CA LEU A 248 -35.82 -10.67 9.37
C LEU A 248 -35.36 -10.18 8.00
N MET A 249 -34.89 -8.94 7.98
CA MET A 249 -34.08 -8.38 6.91
C MET A 249 -32.59 -8.55 7.25
N ILE A 250 -31.88 -9.33 6.44
CA ILE A 250 -30.46 -9.66 6.62
C ILE A 250 -29.62 -8.70 5.79
N VAL A 251 -28.58 -8.12 6.40
CA VAL A 251 -27.64 -7.19 5.76
C VAL A 251 -26.27 -7.85 5.71
N LEU A 252 -25.66 -7.87 4.53
CA LEU A 252 -24.25 -8.24 4.33
C LEU A 252 -23.43 -6.96 4.11
N PRO A 253 -22.59 -6.56 5.08
CA PRO A 253 -21.70 -5.43 4.90
C PRO A 253 -20.63 -5.73 3.84
N SER A 254 -20.28 -4.70 3.07
CA SER A 254 -19.14 -4.71 2.15
C SER A 254 -17.84 -4.47 2.91
N ARG A 255 -16.75 -5.00 2.35
CA ARG A 255 -15.38 -4.76 2.84
C ARG A 255 -14.92 -3.35 2.48
N GLU A 256 -13.96 -2.79 3.20
CA GLU A 256 -13.39 -1.48 2.84
C GLU A 256 -12.57 -1.59 1.54
N ASP A 257 -11.68 -2.59 1.47
CA ASP A 257 -10.87 -2.90 0.29
C ASP A 257 -10.78 -4.43 0.06
N LYS A 258 -9.97 -4.85 -0.91
CA LYS A 258 -9.83 -6.25 -1.32
C LYS A 258 -9.21 -7.13 -0.22
N GLU A 259 -8.31 -6.59 0.59
CA GLU A 259 -7.50 -7.35 1.55
C GLU A 259 -8.03 -7.28 2.99
N HIS A 260 -8.84 -6.27 3.32
CA HIS A 260 -9.50 -6.23 4.62
C HIS A 260 -10.67 -7.23 4.69
N PRO A 261 -10.76 -8.02 5.78
CA PRO A 261 -11.90 -8.89 6.00
C PRO A 261 -13.21 -8.10 6.17
N ALA A 262 -14.35 -8.75 5.92
CA ALA A 262 -15.65 -8.14 6.17
C ALA A 262 -15.86 -8.03 7.69
N VAL A 263 -16.29 -6.86 8.17
CA VAL A 263 -16.55 -6.65 9.60
C VAL A 263 -18.04 -6.82 9.86
N ASP A 264 -18.45 -8.04 10.24
CA ASP A 264 -19.82 -8.39 10.63
C ASP A 264 -19.86 -8.98 12.05
N LEU A 265 -19.16 -8.31 12.97
CA LEU A 265 -19.12 -8.62 14.40
C LEU A 265 -18.98 -7.35 15.25
N ASP A 266 -19.25 -7.47 16.54
CA ASP A 266 -19.31 -6.36 17.48
C ASP A 266 -17.91 -6.08 18.07
N LEU A 267 -17.18 -5.09 17.52
CA LEU A 267 -15.79 -4.82 17.93
C LEU A 267 -15.66 -4.28 19.35
N HIS A 268 -16.75 -3.94 20.04
CA HIS A 268 -16.66 -3.43 21.41
C HIS A 268 -16.51 -4.54 22.46
N LEU A 269 -16.66 -5.84 22.09
CA LEU A 269 -16.67 -6.95 23.04
C LEU A 269 -15.41 -7.03 23.93
N PRO A 270 -14.16 -6.94 23.41
CA PRO A 270 -12.98 -6.92 24.28
C PRO A 270 -12.94 -5.72 25.23
N PHE A 271 -13.54 -4.58 24.87
CA PHE A 271 -13.60 -3.40 25.74
C PHE A 271 -14.58 -3.57 26.91
N LEU A 272 -15.56 -4.48 26.77
CA LEU A 272 -16.46 -4.88 27.85
C LEU A 272 -15.80 -5.91 28.78
N CYS A 273 -14.97 -6.81 28.24
CA CYS A 273 -14.32 -7.88 29.00
C CYS A 273 -13.03 -7.42 29.72
N PHE A 274 -12.26 -6.50 29.13
CA PHE A 274 -10.91 -6.17 29.59
C PHE A 274 -10.68 -4.68 29.86
N ARG A 275 -9.81 -4.36 30.84
CA ARG A 275 -9.29 -2.99 31.02
C ARG A 275 -8.20 -2.68 29.99
N SER A 276 -7.82 -1.41 29.84
CA SER A 276 -6.89 -0.98 28.78
C SER A 276 -5.55 -1.71 28.87
N LYS A 277 -5.06 -1.93 30.09
CA LYS A 277 -3.81 -2.65 30.33
C LYS A 277 -3.88 -4.07 29.74
N GLN A 278 -4.93 -4.82 30.04
CA GLN A 278 -5.08 -6.20 29.53
C GLN A 278 -5.24 -6.23 28.01
N ILE A 279 -6.01 -5.32 27.41
CA ILE A 279 -6.12 -5.24 25.94
C ILE A 279 -4.74 -5.02 25.31
N LEU A 280 -3.94 -4.10 25.84
CA LEU A 280 -2.59 -3.84 25.36
C LEU A 280 -1.66 -5.03 25.58
N GLN A 281 -1.75 -5.73 26.71
CA GLN A 281 -0.97 -6.95 26.97
C GLN A 281 -1.29 -8.08 25.98
N ILE A 282 -2.57 -8.27 25.66
CA ILE A 282 -3.01 -9.28 24.68
C ILE A 282 -2.51 -8.91 23.28
N ILE A 283 -2.65 -7.64 22.87
CA ILE A 283 -2.10 -7.15 21.60
C ILE A 283 -0.58 -7.38 21.55
N THR A 284 0.15 -7.09 22.64
CA THR A 284 1.59 -7.35 22.70
C THR A 284 1.91 -8.84 22.54
N GLY A 285 1.20 -9.73 23.25
CA GLY A 285 1.40 -11.18 23.11
C GLY A 285 1.20 -11.67 21.67
N ILE A 286 0.20 -11.12 20.98
CA ILE A 286 -0.07 -11.44 19.57
C ILE A 286 1.03 -10.87 18.66
N LEU A 287 1.42 -9.59 18.81
CA LEU A 287 2.49 -9.00 17.97
C LEU A 287 3.86 -9.66 18.17
N MET A 288 4.07 -10.28 19.32
CA MET A 288 5.27 -11.03 19.68
C MET A 288 5.17 -12.53 19.36
N GLU A 289 4.11 -12.97 18.68
CA GLU A 289 3.89 -14.37 18.29
C GLU A 289 4.05 -15.36 19.45
N GLN A 290 3.39 -15.04 20.57
CA GLN A 290 3.39 -15.90 21.75
C GLN A 290 2.33 -17.01 21.63
N ARG A 291 2.42 -18.04 22.50
CA ARG A 291 1.41 -19.11 22.61
C ARG A 291 0.26 -18.63 23.50
N VAL A 292 -0.87 -18.28 22.89
CA VAL A 292 -1.99 -17.63 23.56
C VAL A 292 -3.20 -18.58 23.63
N VAL A 293 -3.75 -18.77 24.83
CA VAL A 293 -4.98 -19.55 25.05
C VAL A 293 -6.05 -18.66 25.70
N PHE A 294 -7.17 -18.50 25.02
CA PHE A 294 -8.36 -17.85 25.56
C PHE A 294 -9.26 -18.84 26.30
N PHE A 295 -9.84 -18.43 27.42
CA PHE A 295 -10.78 -19.22 28.22
C PHE A 295 -12.08 -18.46 28.46
N SER A 296 -13.19 -19.19 28.37
CA SER A 296 -14.52 -18.71 28.78
C SER A 296 -15.43 -19.91 29.07
N ALA A 297 -16.43 -19.71 29.92
CA ALA A 297 -17.56 -20.62 30.09
C ALA A 297 -18.57 -20.52 28.92
N ASP A 298 -18.46 -19.49 28.07
CA ASP A 298 -19.29 -19.30 26.89
C ASP A 298 -18.47 -19.44 25.60
N TRP A 299 -18.72 -20.52 24.87
CA TRP A 299 -18.08 -20.83 23.59
C TRP A 299 -18.23 -19.71 22.55
N ALA A 300 -19.31 -18.94 22.59
CA ALA A 300 -19.50 -17.82 21.67
C ALA A 300 -18.47 -16.71 21.87
N ARG A 301 -18.09 -16.44 23.14
CA ARG A 301 -17.16 -15.37 23.50
C ARG A 301 -15.75 -15.64 23.00
N LEU A 302 -15.31 -16.90 23.03
CA LEU A 302 -13.98 -17.31 22.59
C LEU A 302 -13.69 -16.81 21.17
N THR A 303 -14.53 -17.20 20.20
CA THR A 303 -14.35 -16.81 18.80
C THR A 303 -14.54 -15.32 18.57
N LEU A 304 -15.61 -14.73 19.11
CA LEU A 304 -15.89 -13.30 18.85
C LEU A 304 -14.81 -12.38 19.42
N VAL A 305 -14.31 -12.65 20.63
CA VAL A 305 -13.24 -11.85 21.25
C VAL A 305 -11.92 -12.05 20.52
N ALA A 306 -11.58 -13.29 20.15
CA ALA A 306 -10.36 -13.58 19.40
C ALA A 306 -10.34 -12.88 18.03
N GLU A 307 -11.45 -12.93 17.28
CA GLU A 307 -11.62 -12.23 15.99
C GLU A 307 -11.50 -10.71 16.13
N CYS A 308 -12.01 -10.11 17.21
CA CYS A 308 -11.81 -8.68 17.48
C CYS A 308 -10.32 -8.34 17.57
N PHE A 309 -9.52 -9.15 18.26
CA PHE A 309 -8.08 -8.91 18.38
C PHE A 309 -7.34 -9.07 17.04
N MET A 310 -7.78 -9.98 16.16
CA MET A 310 -7.24 -10.08 14.80
C MET A 310 -7.50 -8.79 14.00
N LEU A 311 -8.66 -8.16 14.20
CA LEU A 311 -8.98 -6.88 13.55
C LEU A 311 -8.25 -5.68 14.16
N TYR A 312 -7.92 -5.72 15.46
CA TYR A 312 -7.21 -4.63 16.14
C TYR A 312 -5.76 -4.47 15.71
N ILE A 313 -5.12 -5.55 15.28
CA ILE A 313 -3.71 -5.55 14.90
C ILE A 313 -3.48 -5.13 13.44
N HIS A 314 -4.53 -4.87 12.64
CA HIS A 314 -4.34 -4.42 11.27
C HIS A 314 -3.39 -3.20 11.17
N PRO A 315 -2.45 -3.18 10.20
CA PRO A 315 -2.37 -4.05 9.01
C PRO A 315 -1.57 -5.36 9.21
N PHE A 316 -1.23 -5.73 10.44
CA PHE A 316 -0.57 -7.00 10.72
C PHE A 316 -1.53 -8.19 10.48
N HIS A 317 -1.01 -9.30 9.96
CA HIS A 317 -1.76 -10.52 9.68
C HIS A 317 -1.15 -11.70 10.45
N TRP A 318 -1.96 -12.38 11.25
CA TRP A 318 -1.53 -13.59 11.97
C TRP A 318 -1.27 -14.73 10.99
N GLN A 319 -0.09 -15.35 11.06
CA GLN A 319 0.35 -16.41 10.13
C GLN A 319 0.48 -17.79 10.78
N HIS A 320 0.21 -17.88 12.07
CA HIS A 320 0.36 -19.12 12.86
C HIS A 320 -0.99 -19.82 13.05
N PRO A 321 -1.03 -21.06 13.58
CA PRO A 321 -2.29 -21.75 13.87
C PRO A 321 -3.26 -20.88 14.68
N TYR A 322 -4.49 -20.78 14.17
CA TYR A 322 -5.59 -20.03 14.77
C TYR A 322 -6.81 -20.96 14.89
N VAL A 323 -7.16 -21.32 16.12
CA VAL A 323 -8.25 -22.25 16.43
C VAL A 323 -9.02 -21.75 17.65
N PRO A 324 -10.00 -20.84 17.47
CA PRO A 324 -10.65 -20.16 18.59
C PRO A 324 -11.49 -21.08 19.50
N ILE A 325 -11.81 -22.30 19.06
CA ILE A 325 -12.50 -23.30 19.87
C ILE A 325 -11.81 -24.66 19.70
N LEU A 326 -11.26 -25.19 20.79
CA LEU A 326 -10.82 -26.57 20.92
C LEU A 326 -11.88 -27.39 21.67
N SER A 327 -12.13 -28.60 21.16
CA SER A 327 -12.89 -29.61 21.91
C SER A 327 -11.99 -30.32 22.92
N ALA A 328 -12.59 -31.00 23.90
CA ALA A 328 -11.82 -31.77 24.89
C ALA A 328 -10.90 -32.83 24.26
N GLN A 329 -11.25 -33.38 23.09
CA GLN A 329 -10.44 -34.37 22.36
C GLN A 329 -9.25 -33.75 21.59
N MET A 330 -9.16 -32.42 21.58
CA MET A 330 -8.18 -31.63 20.83
C MET A 330 -7.29 -30.81 21.76
N LEU A 331 -7.27 -31.09 23.07
CA LEU A 331 -6.45 -30.33 24.02
C LEU A 331 -4.96 -30.52 23.76
N ASP A 332 -4.53 -31.68 23.27
CA ASP A 332 -3.14 -31.97 22.90
C ASP A 332 -2.53 -30.94 21.91
N PHE A 333 -3.36 -30.21 21.14
CA PHE A 333 -2.88 -29.16 20.24
C PHE A 333 -2.21 -27.99 20.98
N VAL A 334 -2.52 -27.77 22.26
CA VAL A 334 -1.86 -26.71 23.07
C VAL A 334 -0.38 -27.01 23.33
N MET A 335 0.05 -28.26 23.14
CA MET A 335 1.44 -28.68 23.25
C MET A 335 2.28 -28.29 22.02
N ALA A 336 1.69 -27.63 21.02
CA ALA A 336 2.40 -27.21 19.83
C ALA A 336 3.60 -26.29 20.18
N PRO A 337 4.81 -26.57 19.66
CA PRO A 337 6.00 -25.81 20.03
C PRO A 337 6.07 -24.44 19.34
N THR A 338 5.25 -24.21 18.32
CA THR A 338 5.19 -22.93 17.60
C THR A 338 4.25 -21.95 18.29
N ALA A 339 4.27 -20.68 17.87
CA ALA A 339 3.23 -19.72 18.23
C ALA A 339 1.86 -20.26 17.80
N PHE A 340 0.81 -19.93 18.55
CA PHE A 340 -0.57 -20.24 18.20
C PHE A 340 -1.51 -19.35 18.99
N LEU A 341 -2.74 -19.23 18.50
CA LEU A 341 -3.84 -18.63 19.23
C LEU A 341 -5.00 -19.64 19.25
N MET A 342 -5.30 -20.14 20.44
CA MET A 342 -6.33 -21.17 20.67
C MET A 342 -7.35 -20.73 21.72
N GLY A 343 -8.50 -21.39 21.78
CA GLY A 343 -9.50 -21.14 22.83
C GLY A 343 -10.07 -22.42 23.42
N CYS A 344 -10.23 -22.44 24.74
CA CYS A 344 -10.67 -23.60 25.51
C CYS A 344 -11.84 -23.24 26.44
N HIS A 345 -12.63 -24.23 26.83
CA HIS A 345 -13.60 -24.02 27.92
C HIS A 345 -12.86 -23.75 29.23
N LEU A 346 -13.46 -22.93 30.09
CA LEU A 346 -12.90 -22.62 31.41
C LEU A 346 -12.66 -23.86 32.29
N ASN A 347 -13.43 -24.94 32.07
CA ASN A 347 -13.25 -26.21 32.79
C ASN A 347 -11.88 -26.87 32.56
N HIS A 348 -11.20 -26.54 31.46
CA HIS A 348 -9.86 -27.08 31.13
C HIS A 348 -8.73 -26.13 31.54
N PHE A 349 -9.02 -25.06 32.30
CA PHE A 349 -8.02 -24.08 32.67
C PHE A 349 -6.86 -24.70 33.46
N GLU A 350 -7.15 -25.49 34.50
CA GLU A 350 -6.12 -26.12 35.34
C GLU A 350 -5.30 -27.14 34.56
N GLU A 351 -5.96 -27.96 33.73
CA GLU A 351 -5.33 -28.95 32.85
C GLU A 351 -4.35 -28.27 31.88
N VAL A 352 -4.81 -27.26 31.12
CA VAL A 352 -3.98 -26.55 30.15
C VAL A 352 -2.87 -25.74 30.83
N ALA A 353 -3.12 -25.15 31.99
CA ALA A 353 -2.11 -24.40 32.73
C ALA A 353 -0.97 -25.29 33.26
N ALA A 354 -1.26 -26.55 33.58
CA ALA A 354 -0.26 -27.52 34.05
C ALA A 354 0.54 -28.18 32.91
N GLU A 355 0.02 -28.16 31.69
CA GLU A 355 0.53 -28.97 30.58
C GLU A 355 1.84 -28.44 29.98
N THR A 356 2.02 -27.10 29.91
CA THR A 356 3.19 -26.50 29.24
C THR A 356 3.64 -25.19 29.88
N ASP A 357 4.96 -25.03 29.99
CA ASP A 357 5.59 -23.77 30.38
C ASP A 357 5.44 -22.72 29.25
N ASP A 358 5.40 -21.44 29.62
CA ASP A 358 5.31 -20.27 28.72
C ASP A 358 3.98 -20.05 27.96
N LEU A 359 2.85 -20.57 28.45
CA LEU A 359 1.52 -20.23 27.90
C LEU A 359 1.00 -18.91 28.46
N ILE A 360 0.49 -18.05 27.59
CA ILE A 360 -0.29 -16.87 28.00
C ILE A 360 -1.76 -17.30 28.10
N LEU A 361 -2.27 -17.31 29.33
CA LEU A 361 -3.63 -17.73 29.64
C LEU A 361 -4.51 -16.49 29.82
N ILE A 362 -5.57 -16.37 29.03
CA ILE A 362 -6.48 -15.23 29.03
C ILE A 362 -7.87 -15.70 29.44
N ASN A 363 -8.32 -15.32 30.64
CA ASN A 363 -9.69 -15.58 31.07
C ASN A 363 -10.57 -14.38 30.66
N ILE A 364 -11.46 -14.61 29.69
CA ILE A 364 -12.36 -13.58 29.14
C ILE A 364 -13.43 -13.18 30.16
N ASP A 365 -13.89 -14.12 30.98
CA ASP A 365 -15.01 -13.91 31.90
C ASP A 365 -14.59 -13.03 33.09
N ASP A 366 -13.37 -13.24 33.60
CA ASP A 366 -12.79 -12.45 34.70
C ASP A 366 -11.97 -11.25 34.20
N GLY A 367 -11.68 -11.18 32.90
CA GLY A 367 -10.89 -10.11 32.30
C GLY A 367 -9.42 -10.13 32.74
N THR A 368 -8.85 -11.31 33.00
CA THR A 368 -7.49 -11.50 33.53
C THR A 368 -6.55 -12.11 32.49
N VAL A 369 -5.25 -11.83 32.65
CA VAL A 369 -4.17 -12.37 31.82
C VAL A 369 -3.09 -12.89 32.78
N SER A 370 -2.72 -14.16 32.68
CA SER A 370 -1.71 -14.84 33.50
C SER A 370 -0.76 -15.67 32.65
N SER A 371 0.35 -16.12 33.24
CA SER A 371 1.29 -17.08 32.62
C SER A 371 1.13 -18.45 33.28
N SER A 372 1.39 -19.56 32.57
CA SER A 372 1.39 -20.90 33.17
C SER A 372 2.42 -21.04 34.30
N CYS A 373 3.54 -20.31 34.23
CA CYS A 373 4.62 -20.38 35.23
C CYS A 373 4.51 -19.35 36.37
N SER A 374 3.65 -18.33 36.27
CA SER A 374 3.55 -17.22 37.23
C SER A 374 2.21 -16.47 37.15
N GLU A 375 1.72 -15.95 38.29
CA GLU A 375 0.59 -15.00 38.32
C GLU A 375 0.89 -13.70 37.55
N THR A 376 2.17 -13.37 37.37
CA THR A 376 2.62 -12.22 36.58
C THR A 376 3.08 -12.65 35.19
N VAL A 377 2.53 -11.99 34.18
CA VAL A 377 2.87 -12.20 32.77
C VAL A 377 4.20 -11.50 32.46
N ASP A 378 5.23 -12.26 32.04
CA ASP A 378 6.52 -11.70 31.59
C ASP A 378 6.45 -11.21 30.13
N LEU A 379 5.56 -10.25 29.88
CA LEU A 379 5.48 -9.54 28.62
C LEU A 379 5.95 -8.09 28.81
N PRO A 380 6.76 -7.57 27.87
CA PRO A 380 7.09 -6.16 27.88
C PRO A 380 5.84 -5.32 27.62
N ASP A 381 5.76 -4.15 28.23
CA ASP A 381 4.67 -3.22 27.94
C ASP A 381 4.82 -2.65 26.51
N VAL A 382 3.68 -2.29 25.90
CA VAL A 382 3.71 -1.48 24.67
C VAL A 382 4.44 -0.15 24.92
N PRO A 383 4.99 0.48 23.88
CA PRO A 383 5.62 1.80 24.02
C PRO A 383 4.73 2.78 24.77
N PHE A 384 5.27 3.39 25.84
CA PHE A 384 4.46 4.12 26.84
C PHE A 384 3.56 5.19 26.21
N VAL A 385 4.11 6.00 25.29
CA VAL A 385 3.39 7.09 24.62
C VAL A 385 2.21 6.55 23.81
N SER A 386 2.42 5.43 23.10
CA SER A 386 1.38 4.77 22.30
C SER A 386 0.28 4.20 23.19
N GLY A 387 0.64 3.54 24.30
CA GLY A 387 -0.30 2.99 25.26
C GLY A 387 -1.13 4.04 26.01
N ASP A 388 -0.51 5.16 26.40
CA ASP A 388 -1.20 6.29 27.04
C ASP A 388 -2.19 6.96 26.07
N CYS A 389 -1.77 7.15 24.81
CA CYS A 389 -2.66 7.66 23.77
C CYS A 389 -3.90 6.77 23.58
N PHE A 390 -3.70 5.45 23.42
CA PHE A 390 -4.78 4.48 23.33
C PHE A 390 -5.72 4.54 24.54
N THR A 391 -5.17 4.62 25.75
CA THR A 391 -5.95 4.69 26.99
C THR A 391 -6.79 5.98 27.06
N LYS A 392 -6.27 7.10 26.57
CA LYS A 392 -7.03 8.36 26.47
C LYS A 392 -8.14 8.28 25.43
N ARG A 393 -7.85 7.75 24.23
CA ARG A 393 -8.84 7.58 23.16
C ARG A 393 -9.99 6.67 23.57
N ARG A 394 -9.69 5.56 24.26
CA ARG A 394 -10.71 4.64 24.81
C ARG A 394 -11.75 5.35 25.67
N LYS A 395 -11.35 6.35 26.48
CA LYS A 395 -12.29 7.09 27.35
C LYS A 395 -13.34 7.88 26.57
N GLY A 396 -13.09 8.17 25.29
CA GLY A 396 -14.04 8.84 24.41
C GLY A 396 -15.02 7.91 23.68
N LEU A 397 -14.84 6.58 23.77
CA LEU A 397 -15.73 5.61 23.12
C LEU A 397 -17.05 5.49 23.89
N GLN A 398 -18.16 5.63 23.17
CA GLN A 398 -19.50 5.39 23.72
C GLN A 398 -19.86 3.92 23.54
N LEU A 399 -19.69 3.12 24.60
CA LEU A 399 -19.87 1.66 24.56
C LEU A 399 -21.30 1.22 24.93
N GLN A 400 -22.18 2.15 25.32
CA GLN A 400 -23.50 1.84 25.90
C GLN A 400 -24.64 2.34 25.00
N TYR A 401 -25.16 1.44 24.17
CA TYR A 401 -26.26 1.70 23.24
C TYR A 401 -27.51 2.29 23.93
N ASP A 402 -27.93 1.69 25.05
CA ASP A 402 -29.18 2.08 25.73
C ASP A 402 -29.12 3.50 26.32
N LEU A 403 -27.92 3.98 26.71
CA LEU A 403 -27.76 5.37 27.17
C LEU A 403 -27.95 6.37 26.04
N GLU A 404 -27.54 6.06 24.82
CA GLU A 404 -27.72 6.95 23.67
C GLU A 404 -29.17 7.01 23.20
N LEU A 405 -29.92 5.93 23.40
CA LEU A 405 -31.33 5.84 23.04
C LEU A 405 -32.31 6.27 24.13
N CYS A 406 -31.85 6.60 25.33
CA CYS A 406 -32.76 6.93 26.44
C CYS A 406 -33.68 8.12 26.17
N HIS A 407 -33.34 8.96 25.18
CA HIS A 407 -34.14 10.12 24.74
C HIS A 407 -35.11 9.80 23.59
N GLN A 408 -35.10 8.58 23.04
CA GLN A 408 -35.93 8.18 21.90
C GLN A 408 -37.16 7.37 22.35
N GLY A 409 -38.28 7.52 21.64
CA GLY A 409 -39.49 6.74 21.88
C GLY A 409 -39.35 5.28 21.42
N ALA A 410 -40.17 4.37 21.97
CA ALA A 410 -40.18 2.96 21.55
C ALA A 410 -40.65 2.82 20.10
N GLY A 411 -39.88 2.11 19.27
CA GLY A 411 -40.24 1.81 17.89
C GLY A 411 -41.31 0.70 17.79
N ALA A 412 -42.17 0.77 16.77
CA ALA A 412 -43.21 -0.24 16.53
C ALA A 412 -42.73 -1.40 15.62
N ASP A 413 -41.73 -1.18 14.77
CA ASP A 413 -41.15 -2.19 13.87
C ASP A 413 -39.81 -2.72 14.41
N VAL A 414 -39.71 -4.05 14.51
CA VAL A 414 -38.50 -4.76 14.94
C VAL A 414 -37.35 -4.54 13.96
N ASN A 415 -37.60 -4.44 12.65
CA ASN A 415 -36.55 -4.23 11.66
C ASN A 415 -35.95 -2.82 11.78
N ASP A 416 -36.77 -1.81 12.09
CA ASP A 416 -36.30 -0.44 12.32
C ASP A 416 -35.39 -0.36 13.55
N MET A 417 -35.80 -0.97 14.66
CA MET A 417 -34.97 -1.04 15.87
C MET A 417 -33.64 -1.76 15.64
N ARG A 418 -33.64 -2.85 14.85
CA ARG A 418 -32.42 -3.58 14.49
C ARG A 418 -31.52 -2.76 13.56
N MET A 419 -32.11 -2.02 12.62
CA MET A 419 -31.36 -1.14 11.72
C MET A 419 -30.65 -0.03 12.50
N LEU A 420 -31.35 0.60 13.46
CA LEU A 420 -30.79 1.60 14.36
C LEU A 420 -29.61 1.04 15.17
N ARG A 421 -29.78 -0.15 15.76
CA ARG A 421 -28.70 -0.83 16.49
C ARG A 421 -27.50 -1.14 15.61
N ARG A 422 -27.74 -1.62 14.38
CA ARG A 422 -26.66 -1.89 13.41
C ARG A 422 -25.92 -0.61 13.02
N GLN A 423 -26.64 0.49 12.78
CA GLN A 423 -26.02 1.77 12.45
C GLN A 423 -25.14 2.28 13.60
N TRP A 424 -25.64 2.20 14.83
CA TRP A 424 -24.84 2.49 16.02
C TRP A 424 -23.59 1.60 16.11
N GLN A 425 -23.76 0.29 15.93
CA GLN A 425 -22.65 -0.68 15.98
C GLN A 425 -21.61 -0.41 14.89
N GLN A 426 -22.02 -0.06 13.68
CA GLN A 426 -21.12 0.31 12.58
C GLN A 426 -20.32 1.57 12.90
N ASN A 427 -20.96 2.61 13.45
CA ASN A 427 -20.28 3.82 13.88
C ASN A 427 -19.27 3.53 15.00
N LEU A 428 -19.64 2.71 15.99
CA LEU A 428 -18.73 2.32 17.06
C LEU A 428 -17.58 1.45 16.56
N ASN A 429 -17.83 0.50 15.66
CA ASN A 429 -16.79 -0.31 15.02
C ASN A 429 -15.78 0.57 14.28
N TRP A 430 -16.25 1.57 13.52
CA TRP A 430 -15.39 2.53 12.83
C TRP A 430 -14.48 3.31 13.80
N GLU A 431 -15.03 3.83 14.90
CA GLU A 431 -14.24 4.55 15.91
C GLU A 431 -13.23 3.61 16.59
N ILE A 432 -13.61 2.36 16.89
CA ILE A 432 -12.69 1.37 17.47
C ILE A 432 -11.55 1.06 16.50
N GLN A 433 -11.85 0.76 15.24
CA GLN A 433 -10.83 0.50 14.21
C GLN A 433 -9.88 1.68 14.05
N LYS A 434 -10.40 2.91 14.08
CA LYS A 434 -9.58 4.12 14.04
C LYS A 434 -8.64 4.21 15.25
N VAL A 435 -9.14 3.94 16.46
CA VAL A 435 -8.34 3.99 17.70
C VAL A 435 -7.28 2.90 17.73
N THR A 436 -7.59 1.69 17.28
CA THR A 436 -6.63 0.58 17.24
C THR A 436 -5.60 0.76 16.12
N LEU A 437 -6.01 1.27 14.96
CA LEU A 437 -5.09 1.63 13.89
C LEU A 437 -4.16 2.77 14.31
N GLU A 438 -4.66 3.79 15.02
CA GLU A 438 -3.83 4.88 15.57
C GLU A 438 -2.78 4.34 16.55
N LEU A 439 -3.13 3.35 17.39
CA LEU A 439 -2.18 2.64 18.25
C LEU A 439 -1.05 2.00 17.42
N ILE A 440 -1.40 1.21 16.40
CA ILE A 440 -0.42 0.53 15.53
C ILE A 440 0.47 1.54 14.78
N VAL A 441 -0.12 2.60 14.21
CA VAL A 441 0.63 3.68 13.55
C VAL A 441 1.57 4.39 14.52
N ASN A 442 1.14 4.65 15.75
CA ASN A 442 2.00 5.26 16.78
C ASN A 442 3.18 4.36 17.17
N MET A 443 3.00 3.04 17.14
CA MET A 443 4.07 2.08 17.43
C MET A 443 5.08 1.94 16.29
N PHE A 444 4.64 1.96 15.03
CA PHE A 444 5.49 1.56 13.89
C PHE A 444 5.73 2.63 12.81
N ARG A 445 5.18 3.85 12.91
CA ARG A 445 5.41 4.92 11.91
C ARG A 445 6.88 5.18 11.57
N ASP A 446 7.76 5.08 12.56
CA ASP A 446 9.17 5.37 12.37
C ASP A 446 9.90 4.32 11.52
N VAL A 447 9.34 3.11 11.34
CA VAL A 447 9.92 2.04 10.52
C VAL A 447 10.25 2.54 9.11
N SER A 448 9.39 3.37 8.53
CA SER A 448 9.57 3.92 7.18
C SER A 448 10.88 4.69 7.01
N GLY A 449 11.42 5.30 8.08
CA GLY A 449 12.70 6.01 8.08
C GLY A 449 13.93 5.10 8.11
N HIS A 450 13.75 3.80 8.33
CA HIS A 450 14.82 2.80 8.43
C HIS A 450 14.77 1.76 7.30
N LEU A 451 13.96 2.00 6.27
CA LEU A 451 13.87 1.15 5.08
C LEU A 451 14.77 1.66 3.95
N ASN A 452 15.40 0.73 3.27
CA ASN A 452 16.06 0.93 1.99
C ASN A 452 15.26 0.18 0.92
N TYR A 453 14.43 0.94 0.20
CA TYR A 453 13.51 0.40 -0.81
C TYR A 453 14.22 -0.27 -1.98
N GLU A 454 15.35 0.28 -2.40
CA GLU A 454 16.12 -0.20 -3.56
C GLU A 454 16.70 -1.60 -3.31
N HIS A 455 17.29 -1.80 -2.14
CA HIS A 455 17.88 -3.09 -1.76
C HIS A 455 16.95 -4.00 -0.95
N ARG A 456 15.71 -3.54 -0.69
CA ARG A 456 14.71 -4.22 0.16
C ARG A 456 15.26 -4.55 1.56
N VAL A 457 15.99 -3.61 2.16
CA VAL A 457 16.67 -3.78 3.45
C VAL A 457 15.95 -3.00 4.56
N PHE A 458 15.78 -3.62 5.73
CA PHE A 458 15.39 -2.94 6.97
C PHE A 458 16.58 -2.88 7.92
N ASN A 459 16.94 -1.67 8.37
CA ASN A 459 18.04 -1.46 9.32
C ASN A 459 17.52 -1.51 10.77
N SER A 460 17.36 -2.73 11.28
CA SER A 460 16.81 -2.99 12.62
C SER A 460 17.67 -2.41 13.75
N GLU A 461 19.00 -2.42 13.62
CA GLU A 461 19.89 -1.88 14.65
C GLU A 461 19.71 -0.37 14.83
N GLU A 462 19.65 0.37 13.72
CA GLU A 462 19.43 1.82 13.76
C GLU A 462 18.02 2.14 14.26
N PHE A 463 17.02 1.35 13.87
CA PHE A 463 15.67 1.49 14.40
C PHE A 463 15.67 1.34 15.93
N LEU A 464 16.27 0.28 16.47
CA LEU A 464 16.34 0.04 17.91
C LEU A 464 17.08 1.16 18.66
N LYS A 465 18.19 1.68 18.13
CA LYS A 465 18.94 2.80 18.74
C LYS A 465 18.12 4.08 18.91
N THR A 466 17.09 4.28 18.09
CA THR A 466 16.21 5.45 18.19
C THR A 466 15.11 5.33 19.24
N ARG A 467 14.87 4.12 19.79
CA ARG A 467 13.81 3.84 20.76
C ARG A 467 14.23 4.19 22.19
N GLU A 468 13.25 4.37 23.07
CA GLU A 468 13.52 4.55 24.51
C GLU A 468 13.96 3.24 25.15
N LEU A 469 14.83 3.30 26.17
CA LEU A 469 15.36 2.09 26.83
C LEU A 469 14.27 1.19 27.41
N ALA A 470 13.19 1.80 27.92
CA ALA A 470 12.04 1.07 28.47
C ALA A 470 11.25 0.30 27.39
N ASP A 471 11.28 0.77 26.14
CA ASP A 471 10.54 0.15 25.03
C ASP A 471 11.37 -0.89 24.27
N LEU A 472 12.70 -0.93 24.47
CA LEU A 472 13.60 -1.86 23.77
C LEU A 472 13.21 -3.34 23.90
N PRO A 473 12.80 -3.86 25.07
CA PRO A 473 12.39 -5.26 25.21
C PRO A 473 11.23 -5.63 24.27
N PHE A 474 10.25 -4.73 24.11
CA PHE A 474 9.13 -4.91 23.19
C PHE A 474 9.61 -5.00 21.74
N TYR A 475 10.37 -4.00 21.27
CA TYR A 475 10.80 -3.97 19.87
C TYR A 475 11.75 -5.12 19.53
N LYS A 476 12.69 -5.49 20.41
CA LYS A 476 13.62 -6.60 20.13
C LYS A 476 12.87 -7.89 19.78
N LYS A 477 11.84 -8.24 20.56
CA LYS A 477 11.02 -9.43 20.29
C LYS A 477 10.16 -9.26 19.03
N VAL A 478 9.50 -8.11 18.83
CA VAL A 478 8.64 -7.90 17.65
C VAL A 478 9.42 -7.89 16.32
N LEU A 479 10.63 -7.35 16.27
CA LEU A 479 11.41 -7.31 15.02
C LEU A 479 11.87 -8.70 14.53
N GLU A 480 11.72 -9.73 15.36
CA GLU A 480 12.06 -11.12 15.05
C GLU A 480 10.86 -11.91 14.52
N THR A 481 9.64 -11.38 14.60
CA THR A 481 8.41 -12.10 14.28
C THR A 481 8.10 -12.15 12.77
N HIS A 482 7.39 -13.20 12.35
CA HIS A 482 6.93 -13.35 10.97
C HIS A 482 5.91 -12.28 10.59
N ILE A 483 5.02 -11.93 11.51
CA ILE A 483 4.01 -10.89 11.34
C ILE A 483 4.64 -9.52 11.06
N PHE A 484 5.75 -9.20 11.74
CA PHE A 484 6.50 -7.97 11.44
C PHE A 484 7.24 -8.03 10.11
N HIS A 485 7.79 -9.18 9.73
CA HIS A 485 8.40 -9.36 8.41
C HIS A 485 7.39 -9.18 7.27
N SER A 486 6.17 -9.71 7.42
CA SER A 486 5.08 -9.48 6.46
C SER A 486 4.70 -8.00 6.37
N PHE A 487 4.64 -7.31 7.50
CA PHE A 487 4.42 -5.86 7.53
C PHE A 487 5.54 -5.10 6.80
N LEU A 488 6.81 -5.43 7.04
CA LEU A 488 7.94 -4.82 6.34
C LEU A 488 7.86 -5.02 4.83
N LYS A 489 7.45 -6.22 4.37
CA LYS A 489 7.25 -6.53 2.97
C LYS A 489 6.22 -5.58 2.33
N ASP A 490 5.07 -5.40 2.98
CA ASP A 490 4.04 -4.46 2.53
C ASP A 490 4.56 -3.01 2.47
N ARG A 491 5.34 -2.59 3.48
CA ARG A 491 5.96 -1.26 3.50
C ARG A 491 6.99 -1.08 2.39
N LEU A 492 7.87 -2.06 2.14
CA LEU A 492 8.86 -2.01 1.07
C LEU A 492 8.24 -2.05 -0.33
N ASN A 493 7.07 -2.68 -0.47
CA ASN A 493 6.24 -2.65 -1.68
C ASN A 493 5.45 -1.34 -1.84
N ARG A 494 5.61 -0.37 -0.93
CA ARG A 494 4.91 0.92 -0.92
C ARG A 494 3.38 0.77 -0.96
N LYS A 495 2.86 -0.25 -0.29
CA LYS A 495 1.41 -0.54 -0.23
C LYS A 495 0.65 0.61 0.44
N MET A 496 -0.31 1.20 -0.28
CA MET A 496 -1.15 2.31 0.19
C MET A 496 -2.39 1.83 0.96
N ASP A 497 -2.17 1.21 2.11
CA ASP A 497 -3.23 0.71 3.01
C ASP A 497 -3.73 1.78 4.01
N ALA A 498 -4.67 1.39 4.89
CA ALA A 498 -5.20 2.26 5.94
C ALA A 498 -4.09 2.80 6.89
N PHE A 499 -3.08 1.99 7.19
CA PHE A 499 -1.92 2.40 7.98
C PHE A 499 -1.17 3.56 7.32
N THR A 500 -0.82 3.41 6.03
CA THR A 500 -0.07 4.43 5.29
C THR A 500 -0.87 5.71 5.15
N ARG A 501 -2.17 5.59 4.85
CA ARG A 501 -3.10 6.73 4.78
C ARG A 501 -3.14 7.49 6.12
N MET A 502 -3.28 6.79 7.24
CA MET A 502 -3.30 7.41 8.56
C MET A 502 -1.94 8.00 8.95
N GLU A 503 -0.83 7.32 8.64
CA GLU A 503 0.52 7.82 8.87
C GLU A 503 0.73 9.16 8.14
N VAL A 504 0.40 9.23 6.85
CA VAL A 504 0.51 10.46 6.04
C VAL A 504 -0.39 11.57 6.59
N ASN A 505 -1.63 11.24 6.93
CA ASN A 505 -2.61 12.23 7.42
C ASN A 505 -2.25 12.77 8.81
N THR A 506 -1.54 12.00 9.64
CA THR A 506 -1.16 12.41 11.00
C THR A 506 0.25 13.01 11.11
N ARG A 507 1.02 13.11 10.02
CA ARG A 507 2.33 13.79 9.97
C ARG A 507 2.18 15.30 9.82
N SER A 508 3.02 16.09 10.51
CA SER A 508 3.07 17.54 10.32
C SER A 508 3.65 17.90 8.95
N GLU A 509 3.25 19.04 8.35
CA GLU A 509 3.74 19.49 7.03
C GLU A 509 5.26 19.59 6.95
N THR A 510 5.91 19.99 8.04
CA THR A 510 7.37 20.00 8.19
C THR A 510 8.01 18.61 8.08
N GLN A 511 7.34 17.58 8.58
CA GLN A 511 7.77 16.18 8.43
C GLN A 511 7.44 15.61 7.05
N LYS A 512 6.36 16.10 6.39
CA LYS A 512 6.03 15.79 5.00
C LYS A 512 7.13 16.31 4.05
N MET A 513 7.58 17.57 4.21
CA MET A 513 8.69 18.16 3.42
C MET A 513 10.03 17.40 3.58
N LYS A 514 10.28 16.81 4.75
CA LYS A 514 11.55 16.12 5.04
C LYS A 514 11.72 14.79 4.32
N ALA A 515 10.61 14.11 4.04
CA ALA A 515 10.64 12.91 3.23
C ALA A 515 10.91 13.17 1.73
N MET A 516 10.95 14.45 1.32
CA MET A 516 10.92 14.89 -0.07
C MET A 516 12.25 15.45 -0.59
N THR A 517 13.26 15.71 0.25
CA THR A 517 14.47 16.45 -0.19
C THR A 517 15.84 15.87 0.17
N ASP A 518 15.96 14.87 1.04
CA ASP A 518 17.28 14.32 1.37
C ASP A 518 17.20 12.92 1.99
N ASN A 519 18.27 12.14 1.80
CA ASN A 519 18.58 10.88 2.47
C ASN A 519 18.09 10.92 3.95
N PRO A 520 17.33 9.92 4.48
CA PRO A 520 16.50 10.00 5.70
C PRO A 520 17.19 10.32 7.05
N ARG A 521 18.37 10.94 7.08
CA ARG A 521 19.28 10.75 8.21
C ARG A 521 19.32 11.82 9.29
N ARG A 522 18.86 13.06 9.10
CA ARG A 522 19.09 14.09 10.16
C ARG A 522 17.93 15.10 10.37
N PRO A 523 17.44 15.27 11.60
CA PRO A 523 16.61 16.42 11.98
C PRO A 523 17.38 17.74 11.98
N THR A 524 16.64 18.85 11.87
CA THR A 524 17.23 20.19 11.90
C THR A 524 17.49 20.65 13.33
N MET A 525 18.39 21.61 13.53
CA MET A 525 18.75 22.08 14.89
C MET A 525 17.54 22.62 15.67
N GLN A 526 16.58 23.23 14.97
CA GLN A 526 15.32 23.70 15.54
C GLN A 526 14.39 22.53 15.95
N GLU A 527 14.33 21.45 15.16
CA GLU A 527 13.55 20.25 15.50
C GLU A 527 14.12 19.53 16.72
N MET A 528 15.45 19.42 16.78
CA MET A 528 16.17 18.92 17.94
C MET A 528 15.81 19.72 19.18
N ALA A 529 15.89 21.05 19.13
CA ALA A 529 15.55 21.92 20.27
C ALA A 529 14.11 21.71 20.76
N ARG A 530 13.13 21.53 19.86
CA ARG A 530 11.73 21.23 20.21
C ARG A 530 11.56 19.84 20.83
N LYS A 531 12.35 18.85 20.40
CA LYS A 531 12.32 17.48 20.95
C LYS A 531 13.05 17.37 22.29
N TYR A 532 14.05 18.22 22.54
CA TYR A 532 14.91 18.18 23.72
C TYR A 532 14.48 19.11 24.86
N SER A 533 13.50 20.00 24.64
CA SER A 533 12.92 20.83 25.71
C SER A 533 12.11 20.05 26.74
N SER A 534 11.99 18.72 26.62
CA SER A 534 11.11 17.91 27.46
C SER A 534 11.77 17.12 28.61
N ASP A 535 13.07 16.80 28.64
CA ASP A 535 13.65 16.17 29.85
C ASP A 535 15.20 16.05 29.84
N PRO A 536 15.94 16.64 30.81
CA PRO A 536 17.41 16.54 30.87
C PRO A 536 17.94 15.17 31.29
N GLU A 537 17.19 14.38 32.06
CA GLU A 537 17.66 13.11 32.65
C GLU A 537 17.82 11.97 31.62
N LYS A 538 17.04 11.99 30.53
CA LYS A 538 17.16 11.02 29.41
C LYS A 538 18.49 11.12 28.65
N ARG A 539 19.29 12.16 28.90
CA ARG A 539 20.55 12.45 28.19
C ARG A 539 21.75 11.63 28.67
N LEU A 540 21.78 11.23 29.95
CA LEU A 540 22.89 10.47 30.54
C LEU A 540 22.88 9.00 30.12
N ASN A 541 21.69 8.39 30.01
CA ASN A 541 21.54 6.99 29.66
C ASN A 541 21.87 6.67 28.18
N LYS A 542 21.78 7.66 27.28
CA LYS A 542 22.14 7.50 25.85
C LYS A 542 23.65 7.46 25.61
N ARG A 543 24.47 8.09 26.47
CA ARG A 543 25.94 8.14 26.34
C ARG A 543 26.63 6.83 26.70
N LEU A 544 26.08 6.05 27.62
CA LEU A 544 26.71 4.82 28.13
C LEU A 544 26.43 3.59 27.25
N GLY A 545 25.36 3.59 26.43
CA GLY A 545 25.00 2.45 25.58
C GLY A 545 25.67 2.41 24.19
N MET A 546 26.59 3.33 23.90
CA MET A 546 27.10 3.57 22.53
C MET A 546 28.56 3.19 22.29
N SER A 547 29.32 2.80 23.32
CA SER A 547 30.67 2.27 23.16
C SER A 547 30.75 0.87 23.77
N LEU A 548 30.82 -0.14 22.89
CA LEU A 548 31.02 -1.59 23.13
C LEU A 548 29.78 -2.42 23.56
N PRO A 549 29.38 -3.45 22.79
CA PRO A 549 28.68 -4.62 23.32
C PRO A 549 29.73 -5.61 23.87
N ASN A 550 29.43 -6.25 25.01
CA ASN A 550 30.25 -7.20 25.78
C ASN A 550 31.10 -6.58 26.87
N LEU A 551 30.49 -6.39 28.05
CA LEU A 551 31.05 -6.69 29.37
C LEU A 551 29.86 -6.73 30.33
N GLY A 552 29.57 -7.91 30.89
CA GLY A 552 28.53 -8.09 31.89
C GLY A 552 28.98 -7.51 33.23
N GLU A 553 28.05 -6.88 33.95
CA GLU A 553 27.76 -7.10 35.37
C GLU A 553 26.69 -6.11 35.85
N GLU A 554 25.65 -6.66 36.48
CA GLU A 554 24.55 -5.95 37.13
C GLU A 554 25.03 -5.17 38.35
N ARG A 555 24.51 -3.96 38.58
CA ARG A 555 24.27 -3.43 39.94
C ARG A 555 22.98 -2.62 40.01
N HIS A 556 22.05 -3.12 40.83
CA HIS A 556 20.87 -2.45 41.35
C HIS A 556 21.18 -1.07 41.93
N LEU A 557 20.28 -0.09 41.73
CA LEU A 557 19.96 0.95 42.72
C LEU A 557 18.54 1.51 42.50
N ASN A 558 17.81 1.65 43.60
CA ASN A 558 16.37 1.90 43.73
C ASN A 558 15.92 3.36 43.49
N LEU A 559 14.64 3.47 43.13
CA LEU A 559 13.64 4.53 43.41
C LEU A 559 14.10 5.98 43.64
N LEU A 560 13.50 6.90 42.87
CA LEU A 560 12.57 7.89 43.45
C LEU A 560 11.69 8.56 42.37
N ARG A 561 10.38 8.54 42.64
CA ARG A 561 9.34 9.32 41.96
C ARG A 561 9.70 10.80 41.97
N GLN A 562 9.57 11.49 40.83
CA GLN A 562 9.23 12.90 40.83
C GLN A 562 8.15 13.22 39.79
N THR A 563 6.97 13.49 40.34
CA THR A 563 5.87 14.24 39.76
C THR A 563 6.36 15.59 39.24
N SER A 564 6.21 15.86 37.95
CA SER A 564 6.19 17.25 37.45
C SER A 564 5.15 17.40 36.34
N LEU A 565 4.25 18.34 36.60
CA LEU A 565 3.11 18.74 35.79
C LEU A 565 3.57 19.23 34.41
N LYS A 566 3.38 18.41 33.37
CA LYS A 566 3.46 18.89 31.97
C LYS A 566 2.07 19.30 31.52
N LYS A 567 1.96 20.59 31.18
CA LYS A 567 0.83 21.24 30.53
C LYS A 567 0.32 20.37 29.39
N ILE A 568 -0.91 19.92 29.56
CA ILE A 568 -1.70 19.18 28.59
C ILE A 568 -1.96 20.10 27.40
N ILE A 569 -1.35 19.81 26.25
CA ILE A 569 -1.87 20.24 24.96
C ILE A 569 -2.85 19.13 24.56
N ILE A 570 -4.14 19.38 24.75
CA ILE A 570 -5.20 18.60 24.09
C ILE A 570 -5.08 18.97 22.61
N PRO A 571 -4.74 18.04 21.70
CA PRO A 571 -5.01 18.29 20.30
C PRO A 571 -6.53 18.33 20.14
N ASP A 572 -7.02 19.45 19.63
CA ASP A 572 -8.43 19.68 19.32
C ASP A 572 -9.03 18.47 18.58
N SER A 573 -10.31 18.25 18.86
CA SER A 573 -11.16 17.22 18.27
C SER A 573 -10.88 17.07 16.77
N ALA A 574 -10.18 15.99 16.40
CA ALA A 574 -10.03 15.59 15.02
C ALA A 574 -11.40 15.61 14.34
N PHE A 575 -11.51 16.41 13.27
CA PHE A 575 -12.70 16.58 12.46
C PHE A 575 -13.39 15.23 12.23
N LYS A 576 -14.64 15.11 12.68
CA LYS A 576 -15.52 14.00 12.31
C LYS A 576 -15.84 14.14 10.83
N ILE A 577 -15.00 13.61 9.95
CA ILE A 577 -15.40 13.33 8.58
C ILE A 577 -16.42 12.19 8.69
N PRO A 578 -17.71 12.43 8.43
CA PRO A 578 -18.69 11.36 8.50
C PRO A 578 -18.32 10.26 7.49
N PRO A 579 -18.51 8.97 7.83
CA PRO A 579 -18.30 7.90 6.86
C PRO A 579 -19.14 8.16 5.60
N LYS A 580 -18.58 7.84 4.43
CA LYS A 580 -19.29 8.01 3.14
C LYS A 580 -20.64 7.26 3.22
N PRO A 581 -21.75 7.85 2.75
CA PRO A 581 -23.07 7.26 2.89
C PRO A 581 -23.12 5.91 2.18
N VAL A 582 -23.31 4.85 2.97
CA VAL A 582 -23.41 3.48 2.50
C VAL A 582 -24.64 3.31 1.60
N LYS A 583 -24.48 2.58 0.49
CA LYS A 583 -25.58 2.23 -0.41
C LYS A 583 -25.99 0.77 -0.20
N ILE A 584 -27.28 0.52 -0.27
CA ILE A 584 -27.88 -0.80 -0.07
C ILE A 584 -28.48 -1.29 -1.38
N PHE A 585 -28.11 -2.50 -1.79
CA PHE A 585 -28.78 -3.23 -2.86
C PHE A 585 -29.62 -4.37 -2.28
N LYS A 586 -30.94 -4.30 -2.51
CA LYS A 586 -31.88 -5.31 -2.02
C LYS A 586 -32.07 -6.42 -3.06
N LEU A 587 -31.86 -7.66 -2.64
CA LEU A 587 -32.12 -8.85 -3.44
C LEU A 587 -33.63 -9.11 -3.58
N PRO A 588 -34.08 -9.71 -4.70
CA PRO A 588 -35.45 -10.16 -4.84
C PRO A 588 -35.80 -11.26 -3.82
N GLU A 589 -37.09 -11.50 -3.61
CA GLU A 589 -37.54 -12.62 -2.76
C GLU A 589 -37.07 -13.96 -3.34
N PHE A 590 -36.71 -14.89 -2.46
CA PHE A 590 -36.24 -16.21 -2.89
C PHE A 590 -37.35 -17.01 -3.59
N PRO A 591 -37.02 -17.76 -4.66
CA PRO A 591 -38.01 -18.53 -5.42
C PRO A 591 -38.54 -19.75 -4.63
N PRO A 592 -39.87 -19.98 -4.62
CA PRO A 592 -40.45 -21.25 -4.24
C PRO A 592 -40.99 -22.02 -5.48
N PRO A 593 -40.68 -23.33 -5.69
CA PRO A 593 -39.59 -24.17 -5.16
C PRO A 593 -38.23 -23.96 -5.86
N MET A 594 -37.16 -24.49 -5.28
CA MET A 594 -35.77 -24.40 -5.77
C MET A 594 -35.49 -25.30 -7.01
N VAL A 595 -36.32 -25.17 -8.04
CA VAL A 595 -36.18 -25.87 -9.33
C VAL A 595 -35.39 -24.98 -10.30
N HIS A 596 -34.64 -25.60 -11.23
CA HIS A 596 -33.74 -24.90 -12.15
C HIS A 596 -34.35 -23.66 -12.81
N HIS A 597 -35.56 -23.78 -13.35
CA HIS A 597 -36.22 -22.67 -14.03
C HIS A 597 -36.53 -21.48 -13.10
N HIS A 598 -36.94 -21.72 -11.86
CA HIS A 598 -37.21 -20.65 -10.89
C HIS A 598 -35.92 -19.96 -10.44
N VAL A 599 -34.83 -20.71 -10.26
CA VAL A 599 -33.52 -20.15 -9.93
C VAL A 599 -32.97 -19.30 -11.08
N GLN A 600 -33.13 -19.75 -12.33
CA GLN A 600 -32.78 -18.94 -13.51
C GLN A 600 -33.63 -17.67 -13.60
N ASN A 601 -34.94 -17.74 -13.31
CA ASN A 601 -35.81 -16.56 -13.25
C ASN A 601 -35.37 -15.58 -12.15
N TYR A 602 -34.99 -16.08 -10.98
CA TYR A 602 -34.46 -15.26 -9.89
C TYR A 602 -33.18 -14.52 -10.31
N TYR A 603 -32.23 -15.20 -10.98
CA TYR A 603 -31.05 -14.52 -11.51
C TYR A 603 -31.40 -13.53 -12.63
N GLY A 604 -32.39 -13.85 -13.48
CA GLY A 604 -32.92 -12.93 -14.50
C GLY A 604 -33.47 -11.63 -13.90
N GLU A 605 -34.32 -11.74 -12.87
CA GLU A 605 -34.83 -10.60 -12.09
C GLU A 605 -33.68 -9.77 -11.49
N LEU A 606 -32.68 -10.44 -10.91
CA LEU A 606 -31.53 -9.78 -10.29
C LEU A 606 -30.69 -9.03 -11.33
N ILE A 607 -30.46 -9.61 -12.53
CA ILE A 607 -29.81 -8.93 -13.66
C ILE A 607 -30.59 -7.68 -14.09
N ILE A 608 -31.93 -7.75 -14.14
CA ILE A 608 -32.79 -6.60 -14.48
C ILE A 608 -32.68 -5.51 -13.42
N LEU A 609 -32.73 -5.87 -12.13
CA LEU A 609 -32.60 -4.91 -11.02
C LEU A 609 -31.22 -4.23 -11.02
N LEU A 610 -30.14 -4.99 -11.23
CA LEU A 610 -28.80 -4.43 -11.37
C LEU A 610 -28.68 -3.55 -12.62
N GLY A 611 -29.31 -3.94 -13.73
CA GLY A 611 -29.38 -3.12 -14.94
C GLY A 611 -30.07 -1.78 -14.70
N LYS A 612 -31.20 -1.76 -13.98
CA LYS A 612 -31.87 -0.52 -13.56
C LYS A 612 -30.97 0.32 -12.64
N ALA A 613 -30.29 -0.30 -11.68
CA ALA A 613 -29.39 0.41 -10.78
C ALA A 613 -28.21 1.07 -11.52
N ILE A 614 -27.64 0.38 -12.50
CA ILE A 614 -26.59 0.90 -13.40
C ILE A 614 -27.07 2.12 -14.17
N LEU A 615 -28.30 2.09 -14.69
CA LEU A 615 -28.88 3.22 -15.43
C LEU A 615 -29.20 4.42 -14.53
N CYS A 616 -29.55 4.18 -13.27
CA CYS A 616 -29.89 5.22 -12.30
C CYS A 616 -28.68 5.90 -11.64
N VAL A 617 -27.46 5.34 -11.79
CA VAL A 617 -26.24 5.88 -11.14
C VAL A 617 -25.11 6.14 -12.16
N PRO A 618 -25.31 7.02 -13.16
CA PRO A 618 -24.27 7.30 -14.16
C PRO A 618 -23.11 8.16 -13.63
N GLU A 619 -23.34 8.97 -12.59
CA GLU A 619 -22.36 9.97 -12.10
C GLU A 619 -21.35 9.41 -11.08
N ASN A 620 -21.70 8.34 -10.35
CA ASN A 620 -20.80 7.75 -9.36
C ASN A 620 -20.10 6.51 -9.92
N SER A 621 -18.95 6.72 -10.54
CA SER A 621 -18.10 5.66 -11.13
C SER A 621 -17.80 4.54 -10.13
N THR A 622 -17.53 4.86 -8.86
CA THR A 622 -17.20 3.83 -7.86
C THR A 622 -18.37 2.91 -7.60
N LEU A 623 -19.58 3.44 -7.39
CA LEU A 623 -20.77 2.61 -7.18
C LEU A 623 -21.14 1.81 -8.43
N LEU A 624 -20.98 2.43 -9.61
CA LEU A 624 -21.22 1.81 -10.90
C LEU A 624 -20.34 0.56 -11.11
N ALA A 625 -19.05 0.63 -10.77
CA ALA A 625 -18.13 -0.50 -10.82
C ALA A 625 -18.61 -1.69 -9.98
N ARG A 626 -19.18 -1.43 -8.80
CA ARG A 626 -19.70 -2.47 -7.89
C ARG A 626 -20.96 -3.15 -8.44
N TYR A 627 -21.81 -2.41 -9.14
CA TYR A 627 -22.92 -3.01 -9.86
C TYR A 627 -22.47 -3.84 -11.07
N PHE A 628 -21.46 -3.38 -11.83
CA PHE A 628 -20.87 -4.18 -12.91
C PHE A 628 -20.26 -5.48 -12.38
N TYR A 629 -19.54 -5.43 -11.26
CA TYR A 629 -19.01 -6.63 -10.60
C TYR A 629 -20.13 -7.63 -10.28
N LEU A 630 -21.18 -7.19 -9.58
CA LEU A 630 -22.29 -8.06 -9.19
C LEU A 630 -23.02 -8.62 -10.42
N ARG A 631 -23.27 -7.79 -11.45
CA ARG A 631 -23.99 -8.23 -12.65
C ARG A 631 -23.16 -9.20 -13.48
N GLY A 632 -21.85 -8.94 -13.62
CA GLY A 632 -20.91 -9.83 -14.28
C GLY A 632 -20.78 -11.19 -13.58
N PHE A 633 -20.75 -11.19 -12.24
CA PHE A 633 -20.78 -12.40 -11.44
C PHE A 633 -22.06 -13.22 -11.66
N ILE A 634 -23.23 -12.56 -11.62
CA ILE A 634 -24.52 -13.25 -11.80
C ILE A 634 -24.69 -13.74 -13.24
N ASN A 635 -24.24 -12.97 -14.24
CA ASN A 635 -24.17 -13.41 -15.64
C ASN A 635 -23.28 -14.65 -15.81
N THR A 636 -22.17 -14.72 -15.06
CA THR A 636 -21.28 -15.90 -15.04
C THR A 636 -22.02 -17.12 -14.50
N LEU A 637 -22.76 -16.98 -13.39
CA LEU A 637 -23.61 -18.05 -12.83
C LEU A 637 -24.69 -18.52 -13.81
N CYS A 638 -25.23 -17.61 -14.63
CA CYS A 638 -26.20 -17.92 -15.68
C CYS A 638 -25.58 -18.50 -16.96
N SER A 639 -24.27 -18.77 -17.00
CA SER A 639 -23.54 -19.15 -18.21
C SER A 639 -23.67 -18.14 -19.37
N LYS A 640 -24.03 -16.88 -19.09
CA LYS A 640 -24.05 -15.77 -20.06
C LYS A 640 -22.65 -15.17 -20.19
N ARG A 641 -21.72 -15.97 -20.71
CA ARG A 641 -20.27 -15.68 -20.69
C ARG A 641 -19.90 -14.37 -21.37
N LEU A 642 -20.52 -14.06 -22.52
CA LEU A 642 -20.25 -12.82 -23.25
C LEU A 642 -20.76 -11.57 -22.53
N ASP A 643 -21.93 -11.65 -21.88
CA ASP A 643 -22.48 -10.54 -21.09
C ASP A 643 -21.63 -10.30 -19.83
N ALA A 644 -21.20 -11.39 -19.17
CA ALA A 644 -20.27 -11.32 -18.05
C ALA A 644 -18.94 -10.68 -18.44
N LEU A 645 -18.33 -11.08 -19.56
CA LEU A 645 -17.11 -10.45 -20.07
C LEU A 645 -17.31 -8.96 -20.40
N SER A 646 -18.50 -8.58 -20.89
CA SER A 646 -18.83 -7.18 -21.12
C SER A 646 -18.92 -6.38 -19.83
N ASP A 647 -19.52 -6.94 -18.78
CA ASP A 647 -19.57 -6.32 -17.45
C ASP A 647 -18.18 -6.20 -16.83
N PHE A 648 -17.36 -7.25 -16.92
CA PHE A 648 -15.99 -7.20 -16.42
C PHE A 648 -15.10 -6.24 -17.22
N GLN A 649 -15.32 -6.08 -18.52
CA GLN A 649 -14.65 -5.04 -19.31
C GLN A 649 -15.03 -3.63 -18.83
N ASN A 650 -16.32 -3.39 -18.55
CA ASN A 650 -16.75 -2.11 -17.97
C ASN A 650 -16.18 -1.89 -16.57
N LEU A 651 -16.12 -2.94 -15.75
CA LEU A 651 -15.47 -2.90 -14.44
C LEU A 651 -13.98 -2.53 -14.58
N TYR A 652 -13.27 -3.18 -15.50
CA TYR A 652 -11.86 -2.92 -15.77
C TYR A 652 -11.61 -1.44 -16.11
N LYS A 653 -12.50 -0.79 -16.87
CA LYS A 653 -12.41 0.66 -17.15
C LYS A 653 -12.66 1.53 -15.92
N THR A 654 -13.56 1.08 -15.02
CA THR A 654 -14.12 1.94 -13.97
C THR A 654 -13.38 1.83 -12.63
N ASP A 655 -12.97 0.63 -12.23
CA ASP A 655 -12.29 0.34 -10.97
C ASP A 655 -11.47 -0.95 -11.09
N ILE A 656 -10.16 -0.81 -11.32
CA ILE A 656 -9.25 -1.96 -11.52
C ILE A 656 -9.00 -2.71 -10.21
N GLU A 657 -9.10 -2.06 -9.04
CA GLU A 657 -8.74 -2.67 -7.75
C GLU A 657 -9.63 -3.85 -7.39
N ILE A 658 -10.92 -3.79 -7.75
CA ILE A 658 -11.90 -4.85 -7.50
C ILE A 658 -12.06 -5.84 -8.66
N PHE A 659 -11.20 -5.77 -9.69
CA PHE A 659 -11.28 -6.62 -10.86
C PHE A 659 -10.97 -8.11 -10.51
N PRO A 660 -11.89 -9.05 -10.78
CA PRO A 660 -11.72 -10.45 -10.38
C PRO A 660 -10.92 -11.24 -11.42
N THR A 661 -9.60 -11.04 -11.45
CA THR A 661 -8.69 -11.61 -12.47
C THR A 661 -8.85 -13.12 -12.66
N ASP A 662 -8.87 -13.91 -11.59
CA ASP A 662 -8.97 -15.37 -11.67
C ASP A 662 -10.31 -15.85 -12.23
N LEU A 663 -11.41 -15.19 -11.85
CA LEU A 663 -12.74 -15.48 -12.39
C LEU A 663 -12.80 -15.15 -13.89
N VAL A 664 -12.28 -13.98 -14.29
CA VAL A 664 -12.26 -13.57 -15.69
C VAL A 664 -11.39 -14.50 -16.52
N LYS A 665 -10.24 -14.93 -15.99
CA LYS A 665 -9.39 -15.94 -16.62
C LYS A 665 -10.14 -17.25 -16.85
N ALA A 666 -10.75 -17.81 -15.80
CA ALA A 666 -11.55 -19.03 -15.92
C ALA A 666 -12.72 -18.86 -16.92
N LEU A 667 -13.33 -17.68 -16.97
CA LEU A 667 -14.39 -17.34 -17.91
C LEU A 667 -13.88 -17.33 -19.36
N VAL A 668 -12.72 -16.69 -19.62
CA VAL A 668 -12.08 -16.63 -20.93
C VAL A 668 -11.67 -18.03 -21.42
N ASP A 669 -11.12 -18.85 -20.54
CA ASP A 669 -10.73 -20.24 -20.85
C ASP A 669 -11.95 -21.14 -21.10
N SER A 670 -13.12 -20.77 -20.59
CA SER A 670 -14.37 -21.51 -20.75
C SER A 670 -15.19 -21.15 -22.00
N LEU A 671 -14.76 -20.17 -22.79
CA LEU A 671 -15.47 -19.72 -24.00
C LEU A 671 -15.50 -20.82 -25.06
N GLN A 672 -16.68 -21.07 -25.63
CA GLN A 672 -16.83 -21.93 -26.80
C GLN A 672 -16.26 -21.25 -28.06
N LYS A 673 -15.95 -22.01 -29.12
CA LYS A 673 -15.37 -21.48 -30.36
C LYS A 673 -16.20 -20.36 -31.00
N ASP A 674 -17.53 -20.48 -30.97
CA ASP A 674 -18.44 -19.48 -31.52
C ASP A 674 -18.49 -18.22 -30.66
N GLU A 675 -18.62 -18.37 -29.34
CA GLU A 675 -18.56 -17.26 -28.39
C GLU A 675 -17.21 -16.55 -28.48
N ARG A 676 -16.12 -17.30 -28.61
CA ARG A 676 -14.78 -16.77 -28.78
C ARG A 676 -14.67 -15.93 -30.04
N SER A 677 -15.20 -16.43 -31.16
CA SER A 677 -15.25 -15.69 -32.42
C SER A 677 -16.09 -14.41 -32.30
N GLN A 678 -17.20 -14.47 -31.55
CA GLN A 678 -18.03 -13.28 -31.27
C GLN A 678 -17.32 -12.27 -30.35
N ALA A 679 -16.59 -12.74 -29.34
CA ALA A 679 -15.79 -11.90 -28.46
C ALA A 679 -14.63 -11.26 -29.23
N ASP A 680 -13.95 -11.99 -30.11
CA ASP A 680 -12.85 -11.48 -30.93
C ASP A 680 -13.33 -10.46 -31.98
N ARG A 681 -14.61 -10.49 -32.38
CA ARG A 681 -15.26 -9.44 -33.18
C ARG A 681 -15.51 -8.14 -32.39
N ARG A 682 -15.57 -8.22 -31.06
CA ARG A 682 -15.72 -7.05 -30.17
C ARG A 682 -14.32 -6.59 -29.73
N PRO A 683 -13.84 -5.43 -30.21
CA PRO A 683 -12.45 -5.01 -30.01
C PRO A 683 -12.06 -4.92 -28.53
N GLU A 684 -12.97 -4.40 -27.69
CA GLU A 684 -12.77 -4.26 -26.25
C GLU A 684 -12.61 -5.62 -25.54
N LEU A 685 -13.43 -6.61 -25.90
CA LEU A 685 -13.33 -7.95 -25.31
C LEU A 685 -12.08 -8.67 -25.80
N LYS A 686 -11.74 -8.55 -27.09
CA LYS A 686 -10.51 -9.11 -27.64
C LYS A 686 -9.28 -8.58 -26.88
N ARG A 687 -9.25 -7.29 -26.55
CA ARG A 687 -8.18 -6.66 -25.78
C ARG A 687 -8.12 -7.18 -24.35
N LEU A 688 -9.25 -7.22 -23.65
CA LEU A 688 -9.33 -7.78 -22.29
C LEU A 688 -8.81 -9.21 -22.25
N ILE A 689 -9.28 -10.03 -23.18
CA ILE A 689 -8.88 -11.42 -23.34
C ILE A 689 -7.37 -11.56 -23.60
N PHE A 690 -6.83 -10.74 -24.51
CA PHE A 690 -5.39 -10.76 -24.79
C PHE A 690 -4.62 -10.41 -23.52
N LYS A 691 -4.99 -9.32 -22.84
CA LYS A 691 -4.32 -8.85 -21.62
C LYS A 691 -4.36 -9.89 -20.50
N VAL A 692 -5.52 -10.48 -20.21
CA VAL A 692 -5.65 -11.55 -19.20
C VAL A 692 -4.80 -12.78 -19.54
N LYS A 693 -4.57 -13.06 -20.83
CA LYS A 693 -3.67 -14.14 -21.27
C LYS A 693 -2.20 -13.74 -21.22
N THR A 694 -1.84 -12.51 -21.56
CA THR A 694 -0.46 -12.00 -21.51
C THR A 694 0.02 -11.82 -20.07
N ASP A 695 -0.83 -11.32 -19.17
CA ASP A 695 -0.55 -11.25 -17.73
C ASP A 695 -0.32 -12.65 -17.12
N ASN A 696 -0.87 -13.70 -17.76
CA ASN A 696 -0.68 -15.11 -17.39
C ASN A 696 0.64 -15.71 -17.93
N GLU A 697 1.29 -15.08 -18.92
CA GLU A 697 2.67 -15.40 -19.31
C GLU A 697 3.67 -14.59 -18.48
N MET A 698 3.28 -13.39 -18.03
CA MET A 698 3.96 -12.64 -16.96
C MET A 698 3.56 -13.10 -15.56
N VAL A 699 3.41 -14.41 -15.33
CA VAL A 699 3.38 -14.94 -13.95
C VAL A 699 4.71 -14.56 -13.31
N LEU A 700 4.59 -13.63 -12.35
CA LEU A 700 5.62 -13.03 -11.51
C LEU A 700 7.02 -13.59 -11.78
N VAL A 701 7.87 -12.81 -12.45
CA VAL A 701 9.21 -12.65 -11.90
C VAL A 701 8.95 -12.08 -10.51
N GLN A 702 8.83 -12.96 -9.51
CA GLN A 702 8.89 -12.55 -8.11
C GLN A 702 10.24 -11.84 -8.01
N ALA A 703 10.21 -10.52 -8.11
CA ALA A 703 11.31 -9.71 -7.63
C ALA A 703 11.57 -10.24 -6.22
N ASP A 704 12.77 -10.77 -5.99
CA ASP A 704 13.19 -11.42 -4.75
C ASP A 704 12.50 -10.74 -3.55
N ASP A 705 11.44 -11.37 -3.06
CA ASP A 705 10.42 -10.70 -2.24
C ASP A 705 10.83 -10.71 -0.76
N HIS A 706 12.05 -11.19 -0.50
CA HIS A 706 12.65 -11.34 0.80
C HIS A 706 13.12 -9.99 1.35
N VAL A 707 12.69 -9.66 2.56
CA VAL A 707 13.19 -8.47 3.26
C VAL A 707 14.53 -8.81 3.90
N LYS A 708 15.58 -8.11 3.50
CA LYS A 708 16.92 -8.33 4.07
C LYS A 708 17.06 -7.55 5.37
N LYS A 709 17.58 -8.19 6.41
CA LYS A 709 18.09 -7.49 7.59
C LYS A 709 19.53 -7.08 7.28
N PHE A 710 19.84 -5.79 7.35
CA PHE A 710 21.22 -5.34 7.17
C PHE A 710 22.10 -5.97 8.25
N GLN A 711 23.22 -6.57 7.83
CA GLN A 711 24.22 -7.09 8.75
C GLN A 711 25.60 -6.60 8.31
N LEU A 712 26.47 -6.35 9.28
CA LEU A 712 27.85 -6.01 8.98
C LEU A 712 28.57 -7.21 8.34
N PRO A 713 29.43 -6.96 7.34
CA PRO A 713 30.14 -8.01 6.61
C PRO A 713 31.05 -8.79 7.56
N LYS A 714 31.09 -10.13 7.39
CA LYS A 714 31.94 -11.04 8.16
C LYS A 714 33.13 -11.59 7.34
N THR A 715 33.13 -11.36 6.03
CA THR A 715 34.13 -11.84 5.07
C THR A 715 34.74 -10.68 4.30
N HIS A 716 35.96 -10.86 3.80
CA HIS A 716 36.60 -9.87 2.94
C HIS A 716 35.72 -9.53 1.74
N MET A 717 35.67 -8.26 1.38
CA MET A 717 34.84 -7.76 0.28
C MET A 717 35.70 -7.29 -0.89
N LEU A 718 35.41 -7.77 -2.09
CA LEU A 718 35.90 -7.19 -3.33
C LEU A 718 35.13 -5.90 -3.66
N GLN A 719 35.56 -5.16 -4.67
CA GLN A 719 34.98 -3.86 -5.02
C GLN A 719 33.46 -3.93 -5.26
N GLU A 720 32.98 -4.95 -5.96
CA GLU A 720 31.54 -5.14 -6.25
C GLU A 720 30.73 -5.46 -4.97
N ASP A 721 31.24 -6.36 -4.12
CA ASP A 721 30.60 -6.69 -2.84
C ASP A 721 30.57 -5.48 -1.89
N PHE A 722 31.63 -4.66 -1.92
CA PHE A 722 31.70 -3.43 -1.14
C PHE A 722 30.70 -2.38 -1.64
N VAL A 723 30.54 -2.24 -2.96
CA VAL A 723 29.50 -1.36 -3.54
C VAL A 723 28.13 -1.76 -3.02
N LYS A 724 27.80 -3.05 -3.13
CA LYS A 724 26.53 -3.58 -2.62
C LYS A 724 26.36 -3.34 -1.13
N CYS A 725 27.37 -3.61 -0.30
CA CYS A 725 27.30 -3.42 1.16
C CYS A 725 27.09 -1.94 1.54
N ILE A 726 27.80 -1.00 0.89
CA ILE A 726 27.64 0.44 1.12
C ILE A 726 26.24 0.91 0.71
N GLN A 727 25.72 0.45 -0.43
CA GLN A 727 24.38 0.81 -0.86
C GLN A 727 23.29 0.19 0.03
N GLU A 728 23.44 -1.07 0.47
CA GLU A 728 22.54 -1.74 1.42
C GLU A 728 22.50 -1.03 2.78
N SER A 729 23.66 -0.59 3.28
CA SER A 729 23.78 0.24 4.50
C SER A 729 23.19 1.65 4.33
N GLY A 730 22.97 2.05 3.07
CA GLY A 730 22.49 3.34 2.60
C GLY A 730 23.52 4.48 2.71
N ILE A 731 24.77 4.24 3.11
CA ILE A 731 25.76 5.30 3.38
C ILE A 731 25.87 6.28 2.21
N VAL A 732 26.15 5.75 1.01
CA VAL A 732 26.17 6.48 -0.26
C VAL A 732 25.52 5.61 -1.33
N LYS A 733 24.72 6.23 -2.22
CA LYS A 733 24.11 5.55 -3.38
C LYS A 733 25.01 5.59 -4.64
N ASP A 734 25.69 6.73 -4.85
CA ASP A 734 26.51 7.01 -6.03
C ASP A 734 27.73 6.09 -6.13
N VAL A 735 27.73 5.20 -7.13
CA VAL A 735 28.78 4.18 -7.35
C VAL A 735 30.17 4.82 -7.53
N ALA A 736 30.26 5.96 -8.22
CA ALA A 736 31.54 6.65 -8.41
C ALA A 736 32.15 7.12 -7.08
N THR A 737 31.32 7.66 -6.17
CA THR A 737 31.75 8.02 -4.81
C THR A 737 32.14 6.78 -4.00
N ILE A 738 31.42 5.66 -4.15
CA ILE A 738 31.76 4.40 -3.47
C ILE A 738 33.10 3.84 -3.97
N HIS A 739 33.40 3.94 -5.26
CA HIS A 739 34.70 3.54 -5.81
C HIS A 739 35.84 4.38 -5.21
N ARG A 740 35.68 5.70 -5.09
CA ARG A 740 36.67 6.56 -4.42
C ARG A 740 36.84 6.20 -2.94
N LEU A 741 35.74 5.84 -2.27
CA LEU A 741 35.78 5.36 -0.88
C LEU A 741 36.54 4.03 -0.76
N PHE A 742 36.32 3.09 -1.68
CA PHE A 742 37.06 1.83 -1.74
C PHE A 742 38.57 2.08 -1.90
N GLU A 743 38.97 2.97 -2.80
CA GLU A 743 40.36 3.35 -3.00
C GLU A 743 40.99 4.09 -1.81
N ALA A 744 40.17 4.85 -1.05
CA ALA A 744 40.59 5.55 0.15
C ALA A 744 40.86 4.54 1.29
N LEU A 745 39.92 3.63 1.55
CA LEU A 745 40.04 2.63 2.62
C LEU A 745 41.15 1.59 2.36
N THR A 746 41.39 1.23 1.10
CA THR A 746 42.48 0.31 0.71
C THR A 746 43.84 1.00 0.55
N VAL A 747 43.88 2.34 0.66
CA VAL A 747 45.04 3.20 0.37
C VAL A 747 45.63 2.95 -1.04
N GLY A 748 44.90 2.27 -1.92
CA GLY A 748 45.32 1.88 -3.27
C GLY A 748 46.33 0.72 -3.34
N GLN A 749 46.55 -0.01 -2.25
CA GLN A 749 47.50 -1.13 -2.20
C GLN A 749 46.83 -2.51 -2.13
N GLN A 750 45.59 -2.58 -1.62
CA GLN A 750 44.84 -3.82 -1.45
C GLN A 750 43.66 -3.87 -2.45
N LYS A 751 43.35 -5.07 -2.97
CA LYS A 751 42.20 -5.31 -3.88
C LYS A 751 40.92 -5.73 -3.15
N GLN A 752 40.94 -5.78 -1.82
CA GLN A 752 39.81 -6.18 -0.99
C GLN A 752 39.79 -5.37 0.31
N ILE A 753 38.64 -5.27 0.94
CA ILE A 753 38.45 -4.61 2.25
C ILE A 753 38.23 -5.67 3.33
N ASP A 754 38.96 -5.54 4.44
CA ASP A 754 38.79 -6.37 5.62
C ASP A 754 37.49 -6.03 6.38
N PRO A 755 36.73 -7.03 6.86
CA PRO A 755 35.53 -6.83 7.69
C PRO A 755 35.72 -5.85 8.84
N GLU A 756 36.87 -5.92 9.51
CA GLU A 756 37.19 -5.10 10.67
C GLU A 756 37.42 -3.65 10.27
N VAL A 757 38.09 -3.42 9.13
CA VAL A 757 38.26 -2.07 8.57
C VAL A 757 36.90 -1.46 8.23
N PHE A 758 36.01 -2.24 7.60
CA PHE A 758 34.64 -1.77 7.34
C PHE A 758 33.87 -1.50 8.63
N ARG A 759 33.96 -2.39 9.62
CA ARG A 759 33.29 -2.24 10.92
C ARG A 759 33.72 -0.95 11.62
N VAL A 760 35.03 -0.68 11.65
CA VAL A 760 35.59 0.55 12.25
C VAL A 760 35.14 1.78 11.45
N PHE A 761 35.23 1.76 10.12
CA PHE A 761 34.71 2.84 9.26
C PHE A 761 33.23 3.11 9.50
N TYR A 762 32.40 2.07 9.49
CA TYR A 762 30.96 2.17 9.73
C TYR A 762 30.68 2.74 11.12
N THR A 763 31.44 2.33 12.14
CA THR A 763 31.33 2.87 13.50
C THR A 763 31.64 4.36 13.53
N PHE A 764 32.77 4.80 12.95
CA PHE A 764 33.12 6.22 12.87
C PHE A 764 32.12 7.06 12.08
N TRP A 765 31.63 6.53 10.95
CA TRP A 765 30.55 7.15 10.20
C TRP A 765 29.34 7.40 11.12
N LYS A 766 28.95 6.38 11.90
CA LYS A 766 27.81 6.46 12.83
C LYS A 766 28.04 7.39 14.01
N GLU A 767 29.22 7.37 14.62
CA GLU A 767 29.59 8.30 15.69
C GLU A 767 29.53 9.75 15.21
N THR A 768 30.05 10.02 14.00
CA THR A 768 30.01 11.36 13.39
C THR A 768 28.58 11.82 13.12
N GLU A 769 27.66 10.92 12.76
CA GLU A 769 26.24 11.27 12.65
C GLU A 769 25.65 11.68 14.00
N VAL A 770 25.99 10.96 15.08
CA VAL A 770 25.44 11.23 16.42
C VAL A 770 26.06 12.49 17.04
N GLU A 771 27.36 12.73 16.88
CA GLU A 771 28.02 13.95 17.34
C GLU A 771 27.38 15.20 16.73
N ALA A 772 26.99 15.12 15.45
CA ALA A 772 26.26 16.18 14.76
C ALA A 772 24.83 16.38 15.30
N GLN A 773 24.19 15.34 15.86
CA GLN A 773 22.83 15.41 16.43
C GLN A 773 22.80 15.85 17.91
N ASP A 774 23.88 15.66 18.67
CA ASP A 774 24.02 16.11 20.06
C ASP A 774 24.71 17.49 20.15
N VAL A 775 24.72 18.28 19.07
CA VAL A 775 25.28 19.63 19.10
C VAL A 775 24.33 20.56 19.87
N HIS A 776 24.75 21.02 21.05
CA HIS A 776 24.00 22.02 21.82
C HIS A 776 24.38 23.40 21.33
N LEU A 777 23.49 24.00 20.54
CA LEU A 777 23.60 25.40 20.13
C LEU A 777 22.80 26.28 21.10
N PRO A 778 23.34 27.44 21.53
CA PRO A 778 22.55 28.44 22.23
C PRO A 778 21.29 28.83 21.44
N ALA A 779 20.21 29.19 22.13
CA ALA A 779 18.93 29.52 21.50
C ALA A 779 19.07 30.66 20.49
N GLU A 780 19.94 31.63 20.78
CA GLU A 780 20.25 32.74 19.88
C GLU A 780 20.88 32.24 18.58
N VAL A 781 21.68 31.17 18.60
CA VAL A 781 22.26 30.59 17.37
C VAL A 781 21.18 29.90 16.54
N ILE A 782 20.27 29.18 17.20
CA ILE A 782 19.20 28.40 16.55
C ILE A 782 18.21 29.31 15.81
N GLU A 783 17.91 30.50 16.36
CA GLU A 783 17.09 31.51 15.70
C GLU A 783 17.73 32.09 14.43
N HIS A 784 19.07 32.06 14.33
CA HIS A 784 19.81 32.58 13.18
C HIS A 784 20.14 31.50 12.13
N LEU A 785 19.82 30.23 12.40
CA LEU A 785 19.91 29.14 11.43
C LEU A 785 18.63 29.07 10.60
N ASP A 786 18.78 28.80 9.29
CA ASP A 786 17.61 28.53 8.46
C ASP A 786 16.89 27.26 8.94
N ASN A 787 15.58 27.15 8.70
CA ASN A 787 14.77 26.01 9.15
C ASN A 787 15.33 24.64 8.72
N ASN A 788 16.07 24.60 7.59
CA ASN A 788 16.68 23.41 7.01
C ASN A 788 18.21 23.33 7.22
N GLU A 789 18.81 24.24 7.99
CA GLU A 789 20.27 24.28 8.24
C GLU A 789 20.67 23.41 9.44
N CYS A 790 21.71 22.58 9.26
CA CYS A 790 22.20 21.66 10.29
C CYS A 790 23.70 21.78 10.47
N VAL A 791 24.18 21.57 11.70
CA VAL A 791 25.62 21.42 11.96
C VAL A 791 26.00 19.98 11.66
N TYR A 792 26.92 19.80 10.72
CA TYR A 792 27.38 18.48 10.27
C TYR A 792 28.72 18.07 10.86
N LYS A 793 29.56 19.05 11.24
CA LYS A 793 30.85 18.80 11.89
C LYS A 793 31.18 19.91 12.88
N LEU A 794 31.77 19.52 14.01
CA LEU A 794 32.38 20.41 14.99
C LEU A 794 33.87 20.11 15.16
N SER A 795 34.67 21.16 15.35
CA SER A 795 36.06 21.00 15.79
C SER A 795 36.15 20.80 17.30
N CYS A 796 37.32 20.37 17.78
CA CYS A 796 37.70 20.56 19.16
C CYS A 796 37.79 22.07 19.49
N SER A 797 37.81 22.42 20.78
CA SER A 797 38.02 23.82 21.18
C SER A 797 39.45 24.25 20.83
N ILE A 798 39.56 25.34 20.09
CA ILE A 798 40.80 25.83 19.51
C ILE A 798 40.95 27.33 19.72
N LYS A 799 42.20 27.80 19.65
CA LYS A 799 42.52 29.22 19.66
C LYS A 799 42.40 29.78 18.25
N THR A 800 41.64 30.86 18.11
CA THR A 800 41.50 31.64 16.88
C THR A 800 41.88 33.10 17.11
N ASN A 801 42.01 33.87 16.03
CA ASN A 801 42.18 35.33 16.14
C ASN A 801 40.88 36.07 16.55
N GLN A 802 39.76 35.36 16.70
CA GLN A 802 38.46 35.88 17.14
C GLN A 802 38.05 35.33 18.52
N GLY A 803 38.98 34.71 19.25
CA GLY A 803 38.75 34.10 20.57
C GLY A 803 38.98 32.59 20.59
N VAL A 804 38.67 31.97 21.73
CA VAL A 804 38.74 30.51 21.91
C VAL A 804 37.34 29.92 21.68
N GLY A 805 37.25 28.83 20.95
CA GLY A 805 35.95 28.22 20.63
C GLY A 805 36.04 27.04 19.67
N LYS A 806 34.89 26.52 19.25
CA LYS A 806 34.75 25.41 18.30
C LYS A 806 34.27 25.92 16.94
N ILE A 807 34.91 25.47 15.87
CA ILE A 807 34.43 25.71 14.50
C ILE A 807 33.30 24.73 14.20
N ALA A 808 32.16 25.24 13.80
CA ALA A 808 31.02 24.48 13.31
C ALA A 808 30.88 24.63 11.80
N MET A 809 30.62 23.51 11.13
CA MET A 809 30.38 23.44 9.70
C MET A 809 28.93 23.06 9.43
N THR A 810 28.23 23.88 8.65
CA THR A 810 26.92 23.55 8.07
C THR A 810 27.04 23.25 6.59
N GLN A 811 25.92 22.97 5.92
CA GLN A 811 25.89 22.90 4.46
C GLN A 811 26.01 24.27 3.76
N LYS A 812 25.96 25.39 4.51
CA LYS A 812 25.98 26.76 3.95
C LYS A 812 27.21 27.57 4.36
N ARG A 813 27.69 27.40 5.60
CA ARG A 813 28.68 28.31 6.21
C ARG A 813 29.50 27.65 7.32
N LEU A 814 30.54 28.38 7.70
CA LEU A 814 31.36 28.13 8.88
C LEU A 814 31.06 29.19 9.94
N PHE A 815 30.95 28.77 11.20
CA PHE A 815 30.87 29.70 12.32
C PHE A 815 31.66 29.20 13.53
N LEU A 816 32.09 30.13 14.38
CA LEU A 816 32.81 29.88 15.62
C LEU A 816 31.83 29.97 16.79
N LEU A 817 31.69 28.87 17.53
CA LEU A 817 31.03 28.82 18.83
C LEU A 817 32.05 29.22 19.90
N THR A 818 31.86 30.39 20.53
CA THR A 818 32.84 30.93 21.48
C THR A 818 32.73 30.28 22.85
N ASP A 819 33.87 29.91 23.46
CA ASP A 819 33.91 29.40 24.83
C ASP A 819 33.79 30.56 25.84
N GLY A 820 32.85 30.46 26.78
CA GLY A 820 32.70 31.39 27.90
C GLY A 820 31.78 32.61 27.67
N ARG A 821 31.31 32.86 26.45
CA ARG A 821 30.23 33.85 26.16
C ARG A 821 29.14 33.18 25.32
N PRO A 822 27.85 33.31 25.67
CA PRO A 822 26.76 32.81 24.84
C PRO A 822 26.73 33.60 23.53
N GLY A 823 26.86 32.91 22.41
CA GLY A 823 26.86 33.52 21.08
C GLY A 823 27.65 32.71 20.06
N PHE A 824 27.62 33.18 18.82
CA PHE A 824 28.41 32.63 17.72
C PHE A 824 28.97 33.77 16.87
N ILE A 825 30.10 33.51 16.22
CA ILE A 825 30.69 34.43 15.25
C ILE A 825 30.63 33.72 13.90
N GLU A 826 29.82 34.21 12.96
CA GLU A 826 29.87 33.72 11.57
C GLU A 826 31.29 33.95 11.03
N ILE A 827 31.99 32.89 10.62
CA ILE A 827 33.33 32.98 10.04
C ILE A 827 33.17 33.43 8.60
N THR A 828 32.43 32.65 7.81
CA THR A 828 32.13 32.95 6.40
C THR A 828 31.11 31.97 5.83
N LYS A 829 30.39 32.38 4.79
CA LYS A 829 29.63 31.46 3.92
C LYS A 829 30.57 30.87 2.88
N PHE A 830 30.34 29.63 2.44
CA PHE A 830 31.23 29.01 1.45
C PHE A 830 31.34 29.81 0.14
N ARG A 831 30.26 30.50 -0.26
CA ARG A 831 30.23 31.36 -1.44
C ARG A 831 31.13 32.61 -1.33
N ASP A 832 31.44 33.04 -0.11
CA ASP A 832 32.19 34.27 0.17
C ASP A 832 33.69 34.02 0.38
N ILE A 833 34.13 32.76 0.32
CA ILE A 833 35.53 32.37 0.46
C ILE A 833 36.32 32.79 -0.80
N LYS A 834 37.45 33.47 -0.60
CA LYS A 834 38.41 33.84 -1.65
C LYS A 834 39.65 32.96 -1.66
N GLU A 835 40.10 32.54 -0.48
CA GLU A 835 41.35 31.76 -0.33
C GLU A 835 41.29 30.94 0.96
N VAL A 836 41.75 29.69 0.89
CA VAL A 836 41.94 28.79 2.04
C VAL A 836 43.36 28.21 1.98
N LYS A 837 44.17 28.48 3.01
CA LYS A 837 45.54 27.97 3.08
C LYS A 837 45.95 27.60 4.49
N ILE A 838 46.92 26.71 4.58
CA ILE A 838 47.63 26.39 5.81
C ILE A 838 48.83 27.33 5.92
N SER A 839 49.02 27.91 7.09
CA SER A 839 50.20 28.71 7.41
C SER A 839 50.84 28.21 8.70
N PHE A 840 52.14 28.49 8.88
CA PHE A 840 52.88 28.07 10.06
C PHE A 840 53.31 29.30 10.85
N ALA A 841 52.81 29.44 12.07
CA ALA A 841 53.28 30.47 12.98
C ALA A 841 54.51 29.95 13.73
N PRO A 842 55.62 30.72 13.79
CA PRO A 842 56.77 30.36 14.62
C PRO A 842 56.41 30.59 16.09
N PHE A 843 56.39 29.52 16.90
CA PHE A 843 56.17 29.62 18.34
C PHE A 843 57.21 28.78 19.07
N LEU A 844 58.16 29.43 19.75
CA LEU A 844 59.15 28.81 20.66
C LEU A 844 59.72 27.47 20.11
N LEU A 845 60.32 27.50 18.91
CA LEU A 845 60.96 26.38 18.19
C LEU A 845 60.02 25.32 17.56
N LEU A 846 58.69 25.43 17.70
CA LEU A 846 57.70 24.54 17.07
C LEU A 846 56.89 25.29 15.99
N LYS A 847 56.74 24.67 14.81
CA LYS A 847 55.87 25.17 13.72
C LYS A 847 54.47 24.61 13.92
N ILE A 848 53.52 25.44 14.35
CA ILE A 848 52.14 25.00 14.54
C ILE A 848 51.31 25.36 13.30
N PRO A 849 50.70 24.37 12.61
CA PRO A 849 49.87 24.65 11.44
C PRO A 849 48.56 25.34 11.86
N SER A 850 48.23 26.42 11.16
CA SER A 850 47.01 27.21 11.37
C SER A 850 46.26 27.41 10.05
N LEU A 851 44.95 27.18 10.07
CA LEU A 851 44.05 27.35 8.94
C LEU A 851 43.73 28.83 8.76
N LYS A 852 43.98 29.37 7.56
CA LYS A 852 43.66 30.75 7.18
C LYS A 852 42.57 30.79 6.14
N ILE A 853 41.50 31.53 6.42
CA ILE A 853 40.36 31.72 5.52
C ILE A 853 40.21 33.21 5.23
N LYS A 854 40.36 33.58 3.95
CA LYS A 854 40.17 34.95 3.46
C LYS A 854 38.81 35.05 2.78
N CYS A 855 38.05 36.10 3.10
CA CYS A 855 36.67 36.26 2.65
C CYS A 855 36.49 37.52 1.80
N SER A 856 35.43 37.57 1.01
CA SER A 856 35.08 38.71 0.14
C SER A 856 34.57 39.92 0.93
N LEU A 857 33.74 39.67 1.94
CA LEU A 857 33.00 40.68 2.70
C LEU A 857 33.77 41.27 3.89
N ARG A 858 34.85 40.61 4.36
CA ARG A 858 35.64 41.03 5.52
C ARG A 858 37.11 41.25 5.14
N LYS A 859 37.70 42.35 5.62
CA LYS A 859 39.12 42.66 5.39
C LYS A 859 40.07 41.79 6.22
N GLU A 860 39.63 41.36 7.39
CA GLU A 860 40.44 40.52 8.29
C GLU A 860 40.40 39.04 7.87
N VAL A 861 41.56 38.38 7.89
CA VAL A 861 41.70 36.94 7.61
C VAL A 861 41.38 36.17 8.88
N PHE A 862 40.48 35.20 8.82
CA PHE A 862 40.23 34.30 9.95
C PHE A 862 41.39 33.31 10.08
N GLU A 863 41.94 33.15 11.29
CA GLU A 863 43.06 32.25 11.57
C GLU A 863 42.73 31.35 12.77
N ALA A 864 42.85 30.04 12.57
CA ALA A 864 42.50 29.01 13.55
C ALA A 864 43.61 27.96 13.72
N ASN A 865 44.02 27.72 14.97
CA ASN A 865 45.04 26.72 15.30
C ASN A 865 44.40 25.36 15.61
N LEU A 866 44.32 24.51 14.59
CA LEU A 866 43.67 23.19 14.63
C LEU A 866 44.61 22.02 14.96
N LYS A 867 45.89 22.29 15.24
CA LYS A 867 46.91 21.27 15.54
C LYS A 867 46.90 20.13 14.51
N SER A 868 46.76 18.87 14.93
CA SER A 868 46.76 17.67 14.07
C SER A 868 45.56 17.58 13.13
N ALA A 869 44.47 18.32 13.37
CA ALA A 869 43.29 18.32 12.52
C ALA A 869 43.34 19.35 11.38
N CYS A 870 44.40 20.18 11.33
CA CYS A 870 44.49 21.30 10.39
C CYS A 870 44.42 20.86 8.92
N ASP A 871 45.13 19.78 8.56
CA ASP A 871 45.16 19.28 7.18
C ASP A 871 43.80 18.74 6.73
N LEU A 872 43.09 18.02 7.60
CA LEU A 872 41.75 17.51 7.33
C LEU A 872 40.73 18.65 7.19
N TRP A 873 40.72 19.62 8.11
CA TRP A 873 39.81 20.77 8.01
C TRP A 873 40.10 21.63 6.78
N ASN A 874 41.37 21.80 6.39
CA ASN A 874 41.72 22.47 5.13
C ASN A 874 41.13 21.72 3.93
N LEU A 875 41.28 20.39 3.88
CA LEU A 875 40.72 19.55 2.82
C LEU A 875 39.19 19.64 2.76
N MET A 876 38.52 19.52 3.91
CA MET A 876 37.06 19.58 4.01
C MET A 876 36.49 20.95 3.60
N VAL A 877 37.11 22.05 4.06
CA VAL A 877 36.67 23.40 3.72
C VAL A 877 36.88 23.69 2.22
N ARG A 878 37.98 23.19 1.64
CA ARG A 878 38.22 23.29 0.20
C ARG A 878 37.20 22.52 -0.63
N GLU A 879 36.88 21.29 -0.23
CA GLU A 879 35.86 20.48 -0.92
C GLU A 879 34.48 21.15 -0.83
N MET A 880 34.06 21.65 0.34
CA MET A 880 32.79 22.41 0.48
C MET A 880 32.78 23.69 -0.36
N TRP A 881 33.91 24.42 -0.39
CA TRP A 881 34.03 25.64 -1.19
C TRP A 881 34.00 25.35 -2.69
N ALA A 882 34.70 24.31 -3.14
CA ALA A 882 34.67 23.86 -4.52
C ALA A 882 33.27 23.38 -4.91
N GLY A 883 32.62 22.55 -4.09
CA GLY A 883 31.23 22.13 -4.27
C GLY A 883 30.25 23.30 -4.34
N ARG A 884 30.47 24.36 -3.55
CA ARG A 884 29.65 25.59 -3.61
C ARG A 884 29.87 26.36 -4.90
N THR A 885 31.12 26.46 -5.33
CA THR A 885 31.47 27.06 -6.62
C THR A 885 30.75 26.32 -7.74
N MET A 886 30.86 24.99 -7.76
CA MET A 886 30.20 24.14 -8.76
C MET A 886 28.67 24.29 -8.72
N ALA A 887 28.07 24.32 -7.53
CA ALA A 887 26.62 24.52 -7.37
C ALA A 887 26.14 25.88 -7.87
N ASP A 888 26.93 26.94 -7.67
CA ASP A 888 26.61 28.29 -8.15
C ASP A 888 26.80 28.42 -9.67
N ASP A 889 27.89 27.84 -10.20
CA ASP A 889 28.24 27.86 -11.62
C ASP A 889 27.24 27.03 -12.46
N HIS A 890 26.74 25.92 -11.92
CA HIS A 890 25.82 25.01 -12.61
C HIS A 890 24.35 25.19 -12.21
N LYS A 891 24.06 26.05 -11.22
CA LYS A 891 22.74 26.21 -10.59
C LYS A 891 22.11 24.89 -10.14
N ASP A 892 22.95 23.95 -9.72
CA ASP A 892 22.53 22.62 -9.26
C ASP A 892 22.91 22.45 -7.79
N PRO A 893 21.94 22.45 -6.86
CA PRO A 893 22.21 22.32 -5.43
C PRO A 893 22.78 20.93 -5.04
N GLN A 894 22.67 19.91 -5.90
CA GLN A 894 23.17 18.55 -5.60
C GLN A 894 24.69 18.52 -5.42
N TYR A 895 25.43 19.40 -6.09
CA TYR A 895 26.88 19.52 -5.89
C TYR A 895 27.23 19.84 -4.43
N MET A 896 26.40 20.61 -3.73
CA MET A 896 26.61 20.86 -2.30
C MET A 896 26.33 19.64 -1.43
N GLN A 897 25.27 18.89 -1.73
CA GLN A 897 24.95 17.66 -1.00
C GLN A 897 26.03 16.59 -1.20
N GLN A 898 26.53 16.45 -2.43
CA GLN A 898 27.62 15.53 -2.74
C GLN A 898 28.94 15.96 -2.10
N ALA A 899 29.27 17.26 -2.11
CA ALA A 899 30.47 17.79 -1.44
C ALA A 899 30.40 17.54 0.07
N LEU A 900 29.23 17.79 0.68
CA LEU A 900 29.01 17.49 2.10
C LEU A 900 29.17 15.99 2.40
N THR A 901 28.65 15.12 1.53
CA THR A 901 28.79 13.67 1.67
C THR A 901 30.27 13.26 1.57
N ASN A 902 31.01 13.78 0.59
CA ASN A 902 32.45 13.55 0.46
C ASN A 902 33.20 13.96 1.73
N VAL A 903 32.86 15.13 2.29
CA VAL A 903 33.47 15.68 3.50
C VAL A 903 33.20 14.82 4.74
N LEU A 904 31.98 14.30 4.90
CA LEU A 904 31.65 13.37 5.98
C LEU A 904 32.37 12.03 5.81
N LEU A 905 32.52 11.55 4.57
CA LEU A 905 33.28 10.33 4.28
C LEU A 905 34.76 10.51 4.58
N MET A 906 35.35 11.66 4.25
CA MET A 906 36.74 11.99 4.58
C MET A 906 36.99 11.88 6.08
N ASP A 907 36.11 12.48 6.87
CA ASP A 907 36.20 12.48 8.32
C ASP A 907 36.10 11.05 8.89
N ALA A 908 35.14 10.24 8.41
CA ALA A 908 35.01 8.84 8.79
C ALA A 908 36.23 7.99 8.37
N VAL A 909 36.81 8.22 7.19
CA VAL A 909 38.03 7.54 6.72
C VAL A 909 39.24 7.89 7.59
N VAL A 910 39.40 9.18 7.96
CA VAL A 910 40.50 9.59 8.84
C VAL A 910 40.35 8.98 10.23
N GLY A 911 39.12 8.99 10.78
CA GLY A 911 38.79 8.33 12.04
C GLY A 911 39.10 6.83 12.01
N CYS A 912 38.81 6.17 10.88
CA CYS A 912 39.04 4.73 10.70
C CYS A 912 40.52 4.34 10.61
N LEU A 913 41.33 5.04 9.81
CA LEU A 913 42.69 4.60 9.48
C LEU A 913 43.75 5.00 10.52
N GLN A 914 43.49 6.05 11.32
CA GLN A 914 44.32 6.54 12.45
C GLN A 914 45.85 6.55 12.23
N SER A 915 46.29 6.71 10.97
CA SER A 915 47.69 6.64 10.56
C SER A 915 48.16 7.97 9.97
N GLN A 916 49.47 8.18 9.86
CA GLN A 916 50.04 9.37 9.20
C GLN A 916 49.62 9.48 7.72
N LYS A 917 49.14 8.40 7.09
CA LYS A 917 48.64 8.36 5.71
C LYS A 917 47.11 8.58 5.61
N ALA A 918 46.40 8.71 6.73
CA ALA A 918 44.94 8.80 6.74
C ALA A 918 44.39 10.03 6.00
N VAL A 919 45.04 11.20 6.16
CA VAL A 919 44.65 12.42 5.44
C VAL A 919 44.93 12.29 3.93
N PHE A 920 46.02 11.61 3.55
CA PHE A 920 46.29 11.30 2.15
C PHE A 920 45.23 10.38 1.56
N ALA A 921 44.81 9.34 2.29
CA ALA A 921 43.71 8.47 1.89
C ALA A 921 42.39 9.25 1.71
N ALA A 922 42.04 10.11 2.68
CA ALA A 922 40.86 10.97 2.60
C ALA A 922 40.92 11.96 1.41
N SER A 923 42.10 12.42 1.00
CA SER A 923 42.25 13.29 -0.18
C SER A 923 41.77 12.66 -1.48
N LYS A 924 41.65 11.33 -1.57
CA LYS A 924 41.07 10.64 -2.73
C LYS A 924 39.55 10.88 -2.86
N LEU A 925 38.89 11.26 -1.77
CA LEU A 925 37.47 11.61 -1.76
C LEU A 925 37.22 13.08 -2.14
N ALA A 926 38.26 13.93 -2.22
CA ALA A 926 38.15 15.35 -2.55
C ALA A 926 38.00 15.54 -4.05
N TYR A 927 36.79 15.29 -4.54
CA TYR A 927 36.47 15.24 -5.96
C TYR A 927 36.35 16.65 -6.54
N PHE A 928 35.59 17.54 -5.90
CA PHE A 928 35.32 18.87 -6.46
C PHE A 928 36.53 19.78 -6.42
N ASP A 929 37.37 19.68 -5.38
CA ASP A 929 38.62 20.46 -5.31
C ASP A 929 39.57 20.13 -6.48
N ARG A 930 39.56 18.87 -6.96
CA ARG A 930 40.33 18.43 -8.15
C ARG A 930 39.66 18.88 -9.45
N VAL A 931 38.38 18.57 -9.62
CA VAL A 931 37.66 18.76 -10.89
C VAL A 931 37.44 20.22 -11.23
N LYS A 932 37.35 21.12 -10.23
CA LYS A 932 37.23 22.57 -10.45
C LYS A 932 38.36 23.13 -11.32
N HIS A 933 39.51 22.47 -11.38
CA HIS A 933 40.67 22.92 -12.17
C HIS A 933 40.79 22.19 -13.53
N GLU A 934 40.03 21.11 -13.74
CA GLU A 934 40.11 20.24 -14.92
C GLU A 934 38.99 20.51 -15.94
N VAL A 935 37.82 21.03 -15.51
CA VAL A 935 36.65 21.23 -16.39
C VAL A 935 36.19 22.69 -16.36
N PRO A 936 36.54 23.53 -17.35
CA PRO A 936 35.96 24.85 -17.51
C PRO A 936 34.66 24.74 -18.32
N MET A 937 33.64 24.07 -17.79
CA MET A 937 32.27 24.20 -18.32
C MET A 937 31.46 25.08 -17.37
N MET A 938 31.76 26.37 -17.35
CA MET A 938 30.82 27.34 -16.81
C MET A 938 29.61 27.39 -17.75
N VAL A 939 28.42 27.21 -17.17
CA VAL A 939 27.16 27.48 -17.87
C VAL A 939 27.24 28.92 -18.44
N PRO A 940 26.95 29.14 -19.73
CA PRO A 940 27.05 30.47 -20.34
C PRO A 940 26.31 31.53 -19.53
N LYS A 941 26.82 32.77 -19.49
CA LYS A 941 26.23 33.85 -18.68
C LYS A 941 24.73 34.06 -18.97
N THR A 942 24.35 33.98 -20.24
CA THR A 942 22.95 34.02 -20.71
C THR A 942 22.08 32.93 -20.07
N THR A 943 22.65 31.73 -19.92
CA THR A 943 21.99 30.59 -19.30
C THR A 943 21.91 30.74 -17.79
N SER A 944 22.97 31.19 -17.11
CA SER A 944 22.98 31.32 -15.65
C SER A 944 22.11 32.47 -15.11
N GLU A 945 21.86 33.50 -15.91
CA GLU A 945 20.91 34.58 -15.60
C GLU A 945 19.45 34.09 -15.68
N THR A 946 19.16 33.19 -16.62
CA THR A 946 17.80 32.67 -16.87
C THR A 946 17.47 31.43 -16.02
N LEU A 947 18.46 30.57 -15.75
CA LEU A 947 18.31 29.33 -14.99
C LEU A 947 18.18 29.60 -13.48
N LYS A 948 17.04 29.20 -12.90
CA LYS A 948 16.78 29.32 -11.46
C LYS A 948 17.47 28.20 -10.69
N HIS A 949 17.18 26.95 -11.03
CA HIS A 949 17.83 25.75 -10.48
C HIS A 949 17.48 24.49 -11.29
N LYS A 950 18.21 23.38 -11.05
CA LYS A 950 17.88 22.03 -11.54
C LYS A 950 17.33 21.14 -10.42
N ILE A 951 16.45 20.20 -10.77
CA ILE A 951 15.93 19.14 -9.90
C ILE A 951 16.13 17.77 -10.56
N ASN A 952 16.31 16.72 -9.75
CA ASN A 952 16.51 15.36 -10.24
C ASN A 952 15.31 14.47 -9.83
N PRO A 953 14.44 14.06 -10.76
CA PRO A 953 13.31 13.17 -10.48
C PRO A 953 13.68 11.71 -10.24
N SER A 954 14.94 11.32 -10.47
CA SER A 954 15.45 9.96 -10.30
C SER A 954 16.32 9.79 -9.05
N LEU A 955 16.16 10.65 -8.02
CA LEU A 955 16.94 10.61 -6.76
C LEU A 955 16.89 9.26 -6.02
N ASP A 956 15.80 8.51 -6.18
CA ASP A 956 15.57 7.20 -5.57
C ASP A 956 15.88 6.03 -6.50
N LEU A 957 16.54 6.29 -7.63
CA LEU A 957 16.87 5.28 -8.64
C LEU A 957 18.39 5.16 -8.84
N PRO A 958 18.88 3.96 -9.22
CA PRO A 958 20.31 3.72 -9.46
C PRO A 958 20.86 4.47 -10.68
N ALA A 959 19.98 4.83 -11.62
CA ALA A 959 20.32 5.51 -12.85
C ALA A 959 19.27 6.59 -13.17
N PRO A 960 19.66 7.70 -13.83
CA PRO A 960 18.71 8.70 -14.29
C PRO A 960 17.77 8.12 -15.36
N GLN A 961 16.50 8.50 -15.30
CA GLN A 961 15.48 8.14 -16.29
C GLN A 961 15.14 9.32 -17.19
N THR A 962 14.65 9.03 -18.41
CA THR A 962 14.15 10.07 -19.31
C THR A 962 12.92 10.74 -18.71
N VAL A 963 12.89 12.07 -18.74
CA VAL A 963 11.71 12.87 -18.40
C VAL A 963 10.85 13.02 -19.65
N HIS A 964 9.82 12.18 -19.79
CA HIS A 964 8.98 12.14 -20.98
C HIS A 964 7.93 13.25 -21.00
N VAL A 965 7.29 13.53 -19.86
CA VAL A 965 6.19 14.51 -19.78
C VAL A 965 6.28 15.31 -18.49
N LEU A 966 6.01 16.61 -18.58
CA LEU A 966 5.89 17.52 -17.45
C LEU A 966 4.52 18.20 -17.47
N LEU A 967 3.84 18.25 -16.34
CA LEU A 967 2.56 18.96 -16.18
C LEU A 967 2.58 19.76 -14.88
N TYR A 968 2.28 21.05 -14.97
CA TYR A 968 2.07 21.91 -13.81
C TYR A 968 0.57 22.04 -13.54
N THR A 969 0.16 21.81 -12.30
CA THR A 969 -1.22 22.04 -11.84
C THR A 969 -1.22 23.12 -10.74
N PRO A 970 -1.98 24.23 -10.90
CA PRO A 970 -2.05 25.29 -9.90
C PRO A 970 -2.61 24.81 -8.56
N GLY A 971 -2.25 25.52 -7.49
CA GLY A 971 -2.76 25.27 -6.13
C GLY A 971 -4.09 25.99 -5.83
N GLN A 972 -4.79 25.58 -4.77
CA GLN A 972 -6.03 26.22 -4.30
C GLN A 972 -5.77 27.34 -3.29
N LEU A 973 -6.45 28.48 -3.45
CA LEU A 973 -6.39 29.64 -2.53
C LEU A 973 -7.50 29.64 -1.45
N SER A 974 -8.42 28.65 -1.44
CA SER A 974 -9.72 28.76 -0.74
C SER A 974 -9.95 27.82 0.46
N TYR A 975 -8.92 27.19 1.02
CA TYR A 975 -9.05 26.40 2.26
C TYR A 975 -7.97 26.79 3.27
N SER A 976 -8.35 26.85 4.55
CA SER A 976 -7.47 27.18 5.68
C SER A 976 -6.15 26.41 5.62
N GLU A 977 -5.04 27.06 5.96
CA GLU A 977 -3.63 26.60 5.98
C GLU A 977 -3.33 25.32 6.80
N ALA A 978 -4.34 24.54 7.21
CA ALA A 978 -4.21 23.35 8.04
C ALA A 978 -4.28 22.01 7.25
N ASP A 979 -4.70 22.04 5.98
CA ASP A 979 -4.72 20.88 5.07
C ASP A 979 -3.79 21.18 3.87
N GLY A 980 -2.52 20.79 3.98
CA GLY A 980 -1.44 21.06 3.01
C GLY A 980 -1.58 20.46 1.62
N ASP A 981 -2.80 20.21 1.12
CA ASP A 981 -3.08 19.69 -0.22
C ASP A 981 -3.41 20.79 -1.25
N GLY A 982 -3.42 22.06 -0.82
CA GLY A 982 -3.65 23.22 -1.68
C GLY A 982 -2.41 23.74 -2.44
N ASN A 983 -1.22 23.18 -2.23
CA ASN A 983 0.00 23.66 -2.90
C ASN A 983 0.00 23.29 -4.39
N PRO A 984 0.57 24.15 -5.27
CA PRO A 984 0.73 23.82 -6.67
C PRO A 984 1.62 22.59 -6.85
N LYS A 985 1.31 21.74 -7.83
CA LYS A 985 2.01 20.47 -8.06
C LYS A 985 2.67 20.47 -9.44
N LEU A 986 3.84 19.83 -9.54
CA LEU A 986 4.50 19.49 -10.79
C LEU A 986 4.54 17.97 -10.94
N TRP A 987 3.88 17.45 -11.96
CA TRP A 987 3.83 16.04 -12.31
C TRP A 987 4.92 15.73 -13.35
N CYS A 988 5.63 14.64 -13.16
CA CYS A 988 6.75 14.21 -14.00
C CYS A 988 6.59 12.73 -14.36
N ALA A 989 6.40 12.42 -15.64
CA ALA A 989 6.47 11.05 -16.15
C ALA A 989 7.91 10.65 -16.46
N LEU A 990 8.33 9.55 -15.88
CA LEU A 990 9.60 8.88 -16.15
C LEU A 990 9.38 7.60 -16.97
N SER A 991 10.49 7.00 -17.41
CA SER A 991 10.47 5.75 -18.15
C SER A 991 9.80 4.61 -17.36
N GLY A 992 9.07 3.73 -18.07
CA GLY A 992 8.44 2.54 -17.48
C GLY A 992 7.16 2.82 -16.68
N GLY A 993 6.33 3.80 -17.09
CA GLY A 993 5.02 4.06 -16.49
C GLY A 993 5.07 4.75 -15.12
N ARG A 994 6.21 5.31 -14.72
CA ARG A 994 6.40 5.89 -13.40
C ARG A 994 6.06 7.38 -13.40
N VAL A 995 5.24 7.83 -12.45
CA VAL A 995 4.89 9.26 -12.27
C VAL A 995 5.33 9.75 -10.90
N VAL A 996 6.19 10.76 -10.89
CA VAL A 996 6.70 11.44 -9.70
C VAL A 996 6.06 12.82 -9.60
N VAL A 997 5.62 13.21 -8.40
CA VAL A 997 4.97 14.50 -8.15
C VAL A 997 5.90 15.36 -7.31
N PHE A 998 6.02 16.64 -7.61
CA PHE A 998 6.73 17.64 -6.81
C PHE A 998 5.75 18.69 -6.30
N ASP A 999 5.98 19.20 -5.09
CA ASP A 999 5.42 20.48 -4.67
C ASP A 999 6.14 21.59 -5.45
N ALA A 1000 5.40 22.38 -6.23
CA ALA A 1000 5.97 23.41 -7.09
C ALA A 1000 6.27 24.73 -6.36
N ALA A 1001 5.81 24.91 -5.12
CA ALA A 1001 6.18 26.04 -4.28
C ALA A 1001 7.60 25.83 -3.69
N SER A 1002 7.88 24.62 -3.21
CA SER A 1002 9.17 24.24 -2.61
C SER A 1002 10.14 23.54 -3.56
N TRP A 1003 9.66 23.01 -4.68
CA TRP A 1003 10.36 22.11 -5.61
C TRP A 1003 10.81 20.78 -4.97
N SER A 1004 10.08 20.31 -3.96
CA SER A 1004 10.38 19.07 -3.24
C SER A 1004 9.53 17.89 -3.74
N MET A 1005 10.14 16.71 -3.88
CA MET A 1005 9.51 15.49 -4.44
C MET A 1005 8.55 14.81 -3.45
N GLN A 1006 7.26 14.69 -3.76
CA GLN A 1006 6.28 13.98 -2.91
C GLN A 1006 6.59 12.47 -2.80
N GLN A 1007 6.36 11.88 -1.62
CA GLN A 1007 6.64 10.44 -1.37
C GLN A 1007 5.83 9.51 -2.29
N ASN A 1008 4.68 9.97 -2.79
CA ASN A 1008 3.76 9.19 -3.59
C ASN A 1008 4.22 9.21 -5.05
N CYS A 1009 4.93 8.15 -5.43
CA CYS A 1009 5.15 7.82 -6.83
C CYS A 1009 3.98 6.96 -7.29
N VAL A 1010 3.31 7.36 -8.37
CA VAL A 1010 2.20 6.59 -8.95
C VAL A 1010 2.75 5.75 -10.09
N GLN A 1011 2.56 4.44 -10.01
CA GLN A 1011 2.89 3.52 -11.10
C GLN A 1011 1.65 3.36 -11.99
N VAL A 1012 1.73 3.77 -13.24
CA VAL A 1012 0.65 3.67 -14.24
C VAL A 1012 1.11 2.77 -15.39
N GLY A 1013 0.66 1.52 -15.37
CA GLY A 1013 1.11 0.51 -16.34
C GLY A 1013 2.63 0.26 -16.29
N SER A 1014 3.18 -0.27 -17.38
CA SER A 1014 4.63 -0.51 -17.54
C SER A 1014 5.21 0.15 -18.81
N SER A 1015 4.36 0.73 -19.65
CA SER A 1015 4.73 1.34 -20.93
C SER A 1015 5.08 2.83 -20.78
N GLN A 1016 5.67 3.42 -21.82
CA GLN A 1016 5.98 4.84 -21.85
C GLN A 1016 4.70 5.69 -21.75
N LEU A 1017 4.82 6.86 -21.13
CA LEU A 1017 3.77 7.87 -21.03
C LEU A 1017 4.12 9.01 -22.00
N ASN A 1018 3.15 9.42 -22.81
CA ASN A 1018 3.37 10.32 -23.95
C ASN A 1018 2.83 11.73 -23.70
N CYS A 1019 1.74 11.86 -22.95
CA CYS A 1019 1.10 13.16 -22.66
C CYS A 1019 0.37 13.16 -21.32
N MET A 1020 0.13 14.36 -20.77
CA MET A 1020 -0.65 14.57 -19.56
C MET A 1020 -1.53 15.81 -19.67
N LEU A 1021 -2.70 15.78 -19.03
CA LEU A 1021 -3.60 16.91 -18.92
C LEU A 1021 -4.19 16.99 -17.50
N GLY A 1022 -4.08 18.15 -16.86
CA GLY A 1022 -4.76 18.44 -15.60
C GLY A 1022 -6.19 18.92 -15.84
N LEU A 1023 -7.16 18.36 -15.11
CA LEU A 1023 -8.59 18.62 -15.29
C LEU A 1023 -9.28 18.91 -13.95
N ASP A 1024 -10.12 19.94 -13.92
CA ASP A 1024 -11.05 20.29 -12.83
C ASP A 1024 -10.49 20.16 -11.40
N GLN A 1025 -9.23 20.55 -11.18
CA GLN A 1025 -8.45 20.54 -9.91
C GLN A 1025 -8.27 19.17 -9.22
N ASP A 1026 -9.08 18.16 -9.55
CA ASP A 1026 -9.14 16.87 -8.85
C ASP A 1026 -8.62 15.68 -9.69
N GLN A 1027 -8.32 15.86 -10.98
CA GLN A 1027 -7.89 14.78 -11.86
C GLN A 1027 -6.70 15.13 -12.76
N VAL A 1028 -5.86 14.13 -13.02
CA VAL A 1028 -4.82 14.17 -14.05
C VAL A 1028 -5.03 13.00 -14.99
N TRP A 1029 -5.18 13.29 -16.29
CA TRP A 1029 -5.26 12.28 -17.34
C TRP A 1029 -3.89 12.09 -17.98
N ILE A 1030 -3.53 10.84 -18.26
CA ILE A 1030 -2.21 10.46 -18.79
C ILE A 1030 -2.41 9.53 -19.97
N GLY A 1031 -1.89 9.91 -21.13
CA GLY A 1031 -1.89 9.07 -22.32
C GLY A 1031 -0.64 8.19 -22.37
N SER A 1032 -0.81 6.91 -22.67
CA SER A 1032 0.28 5.94 -22.71
C SER A 1032 0.42 5.25 -24.07
N GLN A 1033 1.63 4.74 -24.32
CA GLN A 1033 1.98 3.93 -25.46
C GLN A 1033 1.17 2.63 -25.55
N ASP A 1034 0.69 2.10 -24.43
CA ASP A 1034 -0.15 0.90 -24.38
C ASP A 1034 -1.59 1.13 -24.88
N SER A 1035 -1.90 2.30 -25.44
CA SER A 1035 -3.21 2.73 -25.92
C SER A 1035 -4.25 2.93 -24.81
N ILE A 1036 -3.81 3.22 -23.57
CA ILE A 1036 -4.67 3.52 -22.42
C ILE A 1036 -4.53 4.98 -22.02
N ILE A 1037 -5.64 5.58 -21.61
CA ILE A 1037 -5.65 6.84 -20.85
C ILE A 1037 -5.85 6.49 -19.39
N TYR A 1038 -4.84 6.74 -18.56
CA TYR A 1038 -4.89 6.55 -17.12
C TYR A 1038 -5.43 7.82 -16.45
N ILE A 1039 -6.32 7.67 -15.47
CA ILE A 1039 -6.90 8.80 -14.74
C ILE A 1039 -6.48 8.70 -13.27
N ILE A 1040 -5.67 9.66 -12.83
CA ILE A 1040 -5.23 9.81 -11.46
C ILE A 1040 -6.14 10.80 -10.73
N ASP A 1041 -6.64 10.40 -9.57
CA ASP A 1041 -7.32 11.30 -8.64
C ASP A 1041 -6.26 12.02 -7.77
N THR A 1042 -6.22 13.35 -7.84
CA THR A 1042 -5.11 14.16 -7.28
C THR A 1042 -5.13 14.26 -5.76
N ARG A 1043 -6.26 13.91 -5.12
CA ARG A 1043 -6.44 13.90 -3.65
C ARG A 1043 -6.02 12.56 -3.05
N SER A 1044 -6.47 11.47 -3.66
CA SER A 1044 -6.15 10.11 -3.21
C SER A 1044 -4.80 9.60 -3.73
N MET A 1045 -4.24 10.25 -4.76
CA MET A 1045 -3.05 9.79 -5.49
C MET A 1045 -3.19 8.35 -6.03
N SER A 1046 -4.42 7.95 -6.38
CA SER A 1046 -4.73 6.61 -6.89
C SER A 1046 -5.10 6.66 -8.38
N CYS A 1047 -4.74 5.60 -9.11
CA CYS A 1047 -5.02 5.45 -10.54
C CYS A 1047 -5.97 4.26 -10.76
N ASN A 1048 -7.23 4.44 -10.38
CA ASN A 1048 -8.20 3.34 -10.36
C ASN A 1048 -9.11 3.33 -11.60
N LYS A 1049 -9.04 4.39 -12.43
CA LYS A 1049 -9.85 4.60 -13.62
C LYS A 1049 -8.98 4.62 -14.87
N GLN A 1050 -9.51 4.07 -15.97
CA GLN A 1050 -8.82 4.07 -17.25
C GLN A 1050 -9.80 4.10 -18.43
N LEU A 1051 -9.37 4.71 -19.54
CA LEU A 1051 -10.11 4.74 -20.80
C LEU A 1051 -9.34 3.93 -21.85
N THR A 1052 -10.03 3.03 -22.55
CA THR A 1052 -9.40 2.01 -23.42
C THR A 1052 -9.93 2.04 -24.86
N GLU A 1053 -10.56 3.15 -25.26
CA GLU A 1053 -11.17 3.32 -26.58
C GLU A 1053 -10.15 3.50 -27.71
N HIS A 1054 -8.97 4.04 -27.39
CA HIS A 1054 -7.85 4.13 -28.34
C HIS A 1054 -7.26 2.75 -28.62
N ARG A 1055 -6.81 2.56 -29.87
CA ARG A 1055 -6.22 1.30 -30.37
C ARG A 1055 -4.73 1.37 -30.67
N HIS A 1056 -4.19 2.58 -30.68
CA HIS A 1056 -2.77 2.88 -30.78
C HIS A 1056 -2.38 3.82 -29.64
N GLU A 1057 -1.08 4.04 -29.49
CA GLU A 1057 -0.53 4.95 -28.50
C GLU A 1057 -1.23 6.30 -28.49
N VAL A 1058 -1.56 6.77 -27.29
CA VAL A 1058 -2.22 8.06 -27.09
C VAL A 1058 -1.15 9.13 -27.11
N MET A 1059 -1.29 10.12 -28.00
CA MET A 1059 -0.21 11.06 -28.30
C MET A 1059 -0.41 12.40 -27.61
N ASP A 1060 -1.63 12.94 -27.56
CA ASP A 1060 -1.88 14.26 -26.99
C ASP A 1060 -3.34 14.47 -26.57
N PHE A 1061 -3.59 15.52 -25.79
CA PHE A 1061 -4.91 15.97 -25.34
C PHE A 1061 -5.15 17.45 -25.66
N ALA A 1062 -6.39 17.83 -25.96
CA ALA A 1062 -6.80 19.23 -26.08
C ALA A 1062 -8.08 19.51 -25.28
N LEU A 1063 -8.06 20.51 -24.41
CA LEU A 1063 -9.21 20.91 -23.58
C LEU A 1063 -10.10 21.93 -24.29
N GLU A 1064 -11.41 21.72 -24.26
CA GLU A 1064 -12.43 22.67 -24.67
C GLU A 1064 -13.12 23.25 -23.42
N GLU A 1065 -12.73 24.47 -23.04
CA GLU A 1065 -13.37 25.21 -21.96
C GLU A 1065 -14.64 25.92 -22.48
N SER A 1066 -15.80 25.59 -21.90
CA SER A 1066 -17.06 26.31 -22.15
C SER A 1066 -17.83 26.50 -20.85
N ASP A 1067 -18.54 27.63 -20.71
CA ASP A 1067 -19.27 28.05 -19.49
C ASP A 1067 -20.31 27.04 -18.94
N LYS A 1068 -20.63 25.97 -19.68
CA LYS A 1068 -21.69 25.00 -19.32
C LYS A 1068 -21.27 23.53 -19.34
N MET A 1069 -20.21 23.14 -20.04
CA MET A 1069 -19.70 21.76 -20.11
C MET A 1069 -18.21 21.75 -20.50
N SER A 1070 -17.36 21.18 -19.65
CA SER A 1070 -15.96 20.92 -19.98
C SER A 1070 -15.86 19.64 -20.82
N GLN A 1071 -15.21 19.70 -21.98
CA GLN A 1071 -14.99 18.56 -22.88
C GLN A 1071 -13.51 18.46 -23.24
N THR A 1072 -13.02 17.27 -23.54
CA THR A 1072 -11.61 17.06 -23.87
C THR A 1072 -11.48 16.20 -25.12
N TYR A 1073 -10.57 16.55 -26.01
CA TYR A 1073 -10.16 15.72 -27.14
C TYR A 1073 -8.91 14.93 -26.77
N SER A 1074 -8.76 13.72 -27.28
CA SER A 1074 -7.50 12.98 -27.28
C SER A 1074 -7.20 12.41 -28.65
N CYS A 1075 -5.93 12.25 -29.00
CA CYS A 1075 -5.51 11.66 -30.26
C CYS A 1075 -4.59 10.45 -30.08
N SER A 1076 -4.56 9.57 -31.09
CA SER A 1076 -3.62 8.46 -31.18
C SER A 1076 -2.79 8.51 -32.46
N ALA A 1077 -1.65 7.82 -32.44
CA ALA A 1077 -0.70 7.79 -33.56
C ALA A 1077 -1.33 7.39 -34.90
N ASP A 1078 -2.32 6.49 -34.90
CA ASP A 1078 -3.03 6.03 -36.10
C ASP A 1078 -4.01 7.05 -36.69
N GLY A 1079 -4.05 8.28 -36.19
CA GLY A 1079 -4.93 9.35 -36.67
C GLY A 1079 -6.33 9.33 -36.06
N THR A 1080 -6.61 8.48 -35.05
CA THR A 1080 -7.90 8.53 -34.34
C THR A 1080 -7.94 9.74 -33.41
N VAL A 1081 -9.04 10.50 -33.44
CA VAL A 1081 -9.33 11.60 -32.52
C VAL A 1081 -10.66 11.34 -31.81
N ILE A 1082 -10.67 11.39 -30.48
CA ILE A 1082 -11.83 11.09 -29.66
C ILE A 1082 -12.19 12.31 -28.81
N LEU A 1083 -13.47 12.70 -28.81
CA LEU A 1083 -14.04 13.73 -27.94
C LEU A 1083 -14.71 13.06 -26.72
N TRP A 1084 -14.31 13.49 -25.53
CA TRP A 1084 -14.74 12.96 -24.24
C TRP A 1084 -15.63 13.94 -23.49
N ASP A 1085 -16.61 13.37 -22.79
CA ASP A 1085 -17.35 14.07 -21.75
C ASP A 1085 -16.65 13.89 -20.40
N LEU A 1086 -16.22 14.98 -19.76
CA LEU A 1086 -15.44 14.92 -18.52
C LEU A 1086 -16.25 14.44 -17.31
N SER A 1087 -17.55 14.73 -17.28
CA SER A 1087 -18.42 14.32 -16.16
C SER A 1087 -18.73 12.83 -16.17
N THR A 1088 -18.93 12.26 -17.37
CA THR A 1088 -19.34 10.85 -17.53
C THR A 1088 -18.22 9.92 -17.97
N LEU A 1089 -17.06 10.46 -18.37
CA LEU A 1089 -15.91 9.72 -18.93
C LEU A 1089 -16.28 8.90 -20.19
N LYS A 1090 -17.29 9.34 -20.95
CA LYS A 1090 -17.77 8.65 -22.15
C LYS A 1090 -17.36 9.38 -23.43
N VAL A 1091 -17.26 8.60 -24.51
CA VAL A 1091 -17.04 9.12 -25.86
C VAL A 1091 -18.30 9.84 -26.35
N LYS A 1092 -18.14 11.09 -26.76
CA LYS A 1092 -19.16 11.88 -27.46
C LYS A 1092 -19.05 11.73 -28.98
N LYS A 1093 -17.84 11.81 -29.50
CA LYS A 1093 -17.55 11.68 -30.95
C LYS A 1093 -16.20 11.02 -31.16
N GLN A 1094 -16.06 10.35 -32.30
CA GLN A 1094 -14.80 9.78 -32.76
C GLN A 1094 -14.62 10.12 -34.23
N PHE A 1095 -13.40 10.51 -34.60
CA PHE A 1095 -13.01 10.88 -35.95
C PHE A 1095 -11.77 10.08 -36.35
N GLN A 1096 -11.63 9.79 -37.64
CA GLN A 1096 -10.45 9.16 -38.20
C GLN A 1096 -9.82 10.12 -39.21
N LEU A 1097 -8.59 10.55 -38.94
CA LEU A 1097 -7.81 11.36 -39.85
C LEU A 1097 -7.01 10.46 -40.80
N ALA A 1098 -6.94 10.85 -42.08
CA ALA A 1098 -6.06 10.23 -43.06
C ALA A 1098 -4.67 10.88 -42.99
N CYS A 1099 -3.79 10.27 -42.19
CA CYS A 1099 -2.41 10.68 -41.97
C CYS A 1099 -1.54 9.46 -41.63
N ASP A 1100 -0.22 9.60 -41.77
CA ASP A 1100 0.71 8.50 -41.49
C ASP A 1100 0.92 8.30 -39.99
N TRP A 1101 1.15 9.39 -39.26
CA TRP A 1101 1.36 9.37 -37.81
C TRP A 1101 0.96 10.70 -37.19
N LEU A 1102 -0.08 10.70 -36.36
CA LEU A 1102 -0.55 11.90 -35.67
C LEU A 1102 0.25 12.13 -34.38
N MET A 1103 0.86 13.30 -34.25
CA MET A 1103 1.78 13.65 -33.16
C MET A 1103 1.13 14.50 -32.07
N SER A 1104 0.32 15.50 -32.45
CA SER A 1104 -0.28 16.43 -31.47
C SER A 1104 -1.59 17.04 -31.97
N ILE A 1105 -2.39 17.55 -31.03
CA ILE A 1105 -3.65 18.25 -31.31
C ILE A 1105 -3.75 19.53 -30.49
N GLN A 1106 -4.25 20.62 -31.09
CA GLN A 1106 -4.52 21.86 -30.35
C GLN A 1106 -5.86 22.46 -30.77
N LEU A 1107 -6.61 22.98 -29.80
CA LEU A 1107 -7.91 23.61 -30.02
C LEU A 1107 -7.79 25.13 -30.06
N PHE A 1108 -8.27 25.76 -31.12
CA PHE A 1108 -8.26 27.21 -31.29
C PHE A 1108 -9.56 27.72 -31.90
N ASN A 1109 -10.21 28.69 -31.24
CA ASN A 1109 -11.50 29.27 -31.68
C ASN A 1109 -12.55 28.22 -32.10
N GLY A 1110 -12.59 27.09 -31.38
CA GLY A 1110 -13.52 25.99 -31.66
C GLY A 1110 -13.17 25.14 -32.89
N THR A 1111 -11.96 25.26 -33.45
CA THR A 1111 -11.45 24.42 -34.55
C THR A 1111 -10.25 23.62 -34.04
N LEU A 1112 -10.15 22.35 -34.41
CA LEU A 1112 -9.09 21.46 -33.93
C LEU A 1112 -7.97 21.36 -34.97
N TRP A 1113 -6.74 21.63 -34.59
CA TRP A 1113 -5.58 21.54 -35.46
C TRP A 1113 -4.76 20.30 -35.10
N CYS A 1114 -4.50 19.45 -36.09
CA CYS A 1114 -3.86 18.15 -35.94
C CYS A 1114 -2.49 18.17 -36.64
N CYS A 1115 -1.41 17.92 -35.89
CA CYS A 1115 -0.05 17.81 -36.42
C CYS A 1115 0.26 16.34 -36.75
N ALA A 1116 0.36 15.98 -38.04
CA ALA A 1116 0.86 14.68 -38.44
C ALA A 1116 2.20 14.80 -39.17
N ARG A 1117 2.99 13.72 -39.19
CA ARG A 1117 4.31 13.68 -39.84
C ARG A 1117 4.26 14.14 -41.31
N ASP A 1118 3.20 13.76 -42.03
CA ASP A 1118 2.98 14.07 -43.44
C ASP A 1118 2.30 15.44 -43.69
N GLY A 1119 1.76 16.09 -42.65
CA GLY A 1119 1.07 17.36 -42.80
C GLY A 1119 0.27 17.82 -41.58
N ILE A 1120 -0.14 19.09 -41.60
CA ILE A 1120 -1.02 19.68 -40.58
C ILE A 1120 -2.42 19.81 -41.14
N VAL A 1121 -3.42 19.35 -40.38
CA VAL A 1121 -4.83 19.36 -40.80
C VAL A 1121 -5.67 20.15 -39.82
N GLU A 1122 -6.45 21.09 -40.33
CA GLU A 1122 -7.48 21.81 -39.60
C GLU A 1122 -8.81 21.05 -39.71
N LEU A 1123 -9.34 20.59 -38.58
CA LEU A 1123 -10.60 19.87 -38.45
C LEU A 1123 -11.69 20.76 -37.84
N ARG A 1124 -12.87 20.76 -38.44
CA ARG A 1124 -14.08 21.34 -37.84
C ARG A 1124 -14.58 20.48 -36.67
N LYS A 1125 -15.46 21.02 -35.82
CA LYS A 1125 -16.07 20.29 -34.67
C LYS A 1125 -16.87 19.03 -35.05
N ASP A 1126 -17.23 18.88 -36.32
CA ASP A 1126 -17.88 17.69 -36.87
C ASP A 1126 -16.88 16.65 -37.38
N GLY A 1127 -15.57 16.93 -37.28
CA GLY A 1127 -14.49 16.05 -37.74
C GLY A 1127 -14.15 16.20 -39.23
N THR A 1128 -14.82 17.11 -39.95
CA THR A 1128 -14.53 17.30 -41.38
C THR A 1128 -13.23 18.09 -41.56
N PRO A 1129 -12.30 17.62 -42.42
CA PRO A 1129 -11.08 18.36 -42.73
C PRO A 1129 -11.44 19.63 -43.50
N HIS A 1130 -11.08 20.77 -42.94
CA HIS A 1130 -11.30 22.06 -43.55
C HIS A 1130 -10.15 22.44 -44.49
N ARG A 1131 -8.91 22.28 -44.00
CA ARG A 1131 -7.66 22.60 -44.73
C ARG A 1131 -6.57 21.58 -44.36
N LYS A 1132 -5.77 21.15 -45.34
CA LYS A 1132 -4.56 20.32 -45.13
C LYS A 1132 -3.35 21.06 -45.69
N MET A 1133 -2.30 21.13 -44.89
CA MET A 1133 -1.00 21.68 -45.23
C MET A 1133 0.01 20.54 -45.32
N THR A 1134 0.76 20.47 -46.41
CA THR A 1134 1.85 19.51 -46.63
C THR A 1134 3.13 20.28 -46.91
N LEU A 1135 4.28 19.67 -46.66
CA LEU A 1135 5.57 20.31 -46.96
C LEU A 1135 5.71 20.63 -48.46
N PRO A 1136 6.12 21.86 -48.82
CA PRO A 1136 6.44 22.26 -50.19
C PRO A 1136 7.44 21.31 -50.87
N GLU A 1137 7.32 21.12 -52.19
CA GLU A 1137 8.17 20.19 -52.95
C GLU A 1137 9.67 20.52 -52.86
N ASP A 1138 10.02 21.79 -52.73
CA ASP A 1138 11.41 22.28 -52.56
C ASP A 1138 12.07 21.81 -51.24
N LEU A 1139 11.29 21.33 -50.27
CA LEU A 1139 11.74 20.85 -48.95
C LEU A 1139 11.79 19.31 -48.84
N ARG A 1140 11.38 18.57 -49.88
CA ARG A 1140 11.35 17.09 -49.89
C ARG A 1140 12.70 16.41 -50.16
N SER A 1141 13.78 17.16 -50.39
CA SER A 1141 15.10 16.59 -50.67
C SER A 1141 15.80 15.98 -49.43
N MET A 1142 15.24 16.17 -48.23
CA MET A 1142 15.61 15.53 -46.96
C MET A 1142 14.33 15.10 -46.23
N PRO A 1143 14.30 13.98 -45.50
CA PRO A 1143 13.11 13.57 -44.77
C PRO A 1143 12.85 14.57 -43.64
N THR A 1144 11.83 15.43 -43.76
CA THR A 1144 11.50 16.42 -42.73
C THR A 1144 10.06 16.23 -42.27
N GLU A 1145 9.84 15.24 -41.42
CA GLU A 1145 8.53 15.01 -40.79
C GLU A 1145 8.20 16.17 -39.83
N PHE A 1146 6.95 16.67 -39.84
CA PHE A 1146 6.52 17.66 -38.84
C PHE A 1146 6.63 17.07 -37.43
N SER A 1147 7.24 17.81 -36.50
CA SER A 1147 7.40 17.39 -35.10
C SER A 1147 6.46 18.10 -34.14
N SER A 1148 6.26 19.41 -34.29
CA SER A 1148 5.38 20.18 -33.38
C SER A 1148 4.78 21.41 -34.05
N LEU A 1149 3.66 21.90 -33.48
CA LEU A 1149 2.96 23.10 -33.94
C LEU A 1149 2.58 24.02 -32.77
N ILE A 1150 2.57 25.32 -33.03
CA ILE A 1150 2.04 26.37 -32.14
C ILE A 1150 1.22 27.36 -32.97
N LEU A 1151 -0.01 27.65 -32.54
CA LEU A 1151 -0.88 28.63 -33.20
C LEU A 1151 -0.95 29.96 -32.44
N PHE A 1152 -0.87 31.05 -33.20
CA PHE A 1152 -1.00 32.43 -32.75
C PHE A 1152 -2.16 33.10 -33.48
N VAL A 1153 -3.38 32.79 -33.07
CA VAL A 1153 -4.60 33.24 -33.76
C VAL A 1153 -4.74 34.77 -33.75
N GLU A 1154 -4.40 35.42 -32.64
CA GLU A 1154 -4.43 36.90 -32.51
C GLU A 1154 -3.60 37.61 -33.60
N ARG A 1155 -2.50 36.97 -34.05
CA ARG A 1155 -1.60 37.49 -35.09
C ARG A 1155 -1.79 36.80 -36.45
N GLY A 1156 -2.68 35.81 -36.54
CA GLY A 1156 -2.86 34.99 -37.74
C GLY A 1156 -1.58 34.25 -38.16
N GLN A 1157 -0.79 33.77 -37.20
CA GLN A 1157 0.47 33.05 -37.42
C GLN A 1157 0.39 31.61 -36.94
N LEU A 1158 0.99 30.69 -37.70
CA LEU A 1158 1.20 29.29 -37.34
C LEU A 1158 2.70 29.02 -37.37
N TRP A 1159 3.23 28.40 -36.32
CA TRP A 1159 4.63 28.04 -36.18
C TRP A 1159 4.77 26.53 -36.20
N THR A 1160 5.73 26.02 -36.95
CA THR A 1160 5.96 24.59 -37.09
C THR A 1160 7.45 24.26 -37.04
N SER A 1161 7.78 23.10 -36.47
CA SER A 1161 9.12 22.52 -36.50
C SER A 1161 9.10 21.16 -37.20
N CYS A 1162 10.25 20.75 -37.73
CA CYS A 1162 10.46 19.40 -38.25
C CYS A 1162 11.50 18.65 -37.39
N SER A 1163 11.39 17.33 -37.31
CA SER A 1163 12.19 16.49 -36.41
C SER A 1163 13.69 16.61 -36.65
N ASP A 1164 14.10 16.62 -37.92
CA ASP A 1164 15.51 16.61 -38.36
C ASP A 1164 15.94 17.92 -39.04
N SER A 1165 15.32 19.03 -38.63
CA SER A 1165 15.62 20.36 -39.18
C SER A 1165 16.08 21.32 -38.10
N ASP A 1166 16.98 22.21 -38.48
CA ASP A 1166 17.43 23.36 -37.69
C ASP A 1166 16.64 24.63 -38.03
N GLU A 1167 15.58 24.55 -38.84
CA GLU A 1167 14.71 25.67 -39.20
C GLU A 1167 13.32 25.57 -38.52
N LEU A 1168 12.82 26.71 -38.04
CA LEU A 1168 11.40 26.90 -37.74
C LEU A 1168 10.70 27.57 -38.91
N CYS A 1169 9.54 27.07 -39.28
CA CYS A 1169 8.73 27.65 -40.35
C CYS A 1169 7.54 28.43 -39.77
N LEU A 1170 7.36 29.66 -40.24
CA LEU A 1170 6.21 30.50 -39.92
C LEU A 1170 5.29 30.62 -41.12
N TRP A 1171 4.00 30.45 -40.86
CA TRP A 1171 2.94 30.41 -41.86
C TRP A 1171 1.86 31.43 -41.51
N HIS A 1172 1.22 32.00 -42.53
CA HIS A 1172 0.01 32.78 -42.30
C HIS A 1172 -1.16 31.82 -42.15
N CYS A 1173 -1.97 31.96 -41.10
CA CYS A 1173 -3.16 31.10 -40.91
C CYS A 1173 -4.17 31.19 -42.07
N LYS A 1174 -4.08 32.22 -42.92
CA LYS A 1174 -4.90 32.39 -44.13
C LYS A 1174 -4.28 31.78 -45.40
N ASP A 1175 -2.96 31.63 -45.45
CA ASP A 1175 -2.21 31.09 -46.59
C ASP A 1175 -1.17 30.06 -46.11
N LEU A 1176 -1.50 28.79 -46.33
CA LEU A 1176 -0.72 27.63 -45.90
C LEU A 1176 0.11 27.02 -47.05
N THR A 1177 0.22 27.71 -48.19
CA THR A 1177 0.90 27.16 -49.37
C THR A 1177 2.43 27.21 -49.25
N LYS A 1178 2.97 28.22 -48.57
CA LYS A 1178 4.40 28.38 -48.30
C LYS A 1178 4.65 29.10 -46.98
N PRO A 1179 5.77 28.83 -46.28
CA PRO A 1179 6.14 29.62 -45.12
C PRO A 1179 6.54 31.02 -45.57
N PHE A 1180 6.10 32.05 -44.85
CA PHE A 1180 6.45 33.43 -45.16
C PHE A 1180 7.76 33.87 -44.47
N LEU A 1181 8.18 33.17 -43.42
CA LEU A 1181 9.43 33.41 -42.71
C LEU A 1181 10.01 32.08 -42.19
N ARG A 1182 11.35 31.99 -42.16
CA ARG A 1182 12.09 30.86 -41.63
C ARG A 1182 13.13 31.36 -40.64
N VAL A 1183 13.19 30.75 -39.47
CA VAL A 1183 14.11 31.11 -38.38
C VAL A 1183 15.12 30.00 -38.20
N GLN A 1184 16.40 30.28 -38.44
CA GLN A 1184 17.49 29.32 -38.28
C GLN A 1184 17.90 29.18 -36.81
N LEU A 1185 18.03 27.94 -36.34
CA LEU A 1185 18.57 27.59 -35.02
C LEU A 1185 20.02 27.10 -35.17
N GLN A 1186 20.99 27.91 -34.75
CA GLN A 1186 22.41 27.58 -34.93
C GLN A 1186 22.82 26.35 -34.11
N ASN A 1187 23.51 25.37 -34.70
CA ASN A 1187 23.99 24.15 -34.04
C ASN A 1187 22.87 23.28 -33.44
N CYS A 1188 21.73 23.20 -34.14
CA CYS A 1188 20.63 22.30 -33.83
C CYS A 1188 20.65 21.12 -34.81
N THR A 1189 20.40 19.89 -34.31
CA THR A 1189 20.23 18.70 -35.16
C THR A 1189 18.77 18.28 -35.29
N GLY A 1190 17.91 18.78 -34.41
CA GLY A 1190 16.50 18.45 -34.39
C GLY A 1190 15.74 19.10 -33.24
N VAL A 1191 14.47 19.43 -33.50
CA VAL A 1191 13.53 20.04 -32.53
C VAL A 1191 12.60 18.97 -31.98
N ASN A 1192 12.69 18.73 -30.68
CA ASN A 1192 11.92 17.70 -29.99
C ASN A 1192 10.59 18.23 -29.43
N CYS A 1193 10.58 19.45 -28.91
CA CYS A 1193 9.39 20.04 -28.29
C CYS A 1193 9.40 21.57 -28.38
N MET A 1194 8.21 22.18 -28.43
CA MET A 1194 8.02 23.64 -28.41
C MET A 1194 6.86 24.02 -27.50
N ILE A 1195 6.97 25.14 -26.79
CA ILE A 1195 5.86 25.75 -26.05
C ILE A 1195 5.83 27.27 -26.23
N LYS A 1196 4.63 27.86 -26.17
CA LYS A 1196 4.43 29.31 -26.09
C LYS A 1196 4.38 29.74 -24.64
N VAL A 1197 5.14 30.77 -24.28
CA VAL A 1197 4.99 31.47 -22.99
C VAL A 1197 5.07 32.96 -23.21
N LYS A 1198 4.02 33.70 -22.81
CA LYS A 1198 3.87 35.14 -23.12
C LYS A 1198 4.07 35.41 -24.64
N ASN A 1199 4.98 36.30 -25.01
CA ASN A 1199 5.35 36.65 -26.38
C ASN A 1199 6.61 35.89 -26.88
N GLN A 1200 6.99 34.79 -26.21
CA GLN A 1200 8.15 33.98 -26.58
C GLN A 1200 7.75 32.55 -26.94
N ILE A 1201 8.51 31.94 -27.85
CA ILE A 1201 8.47 30.51 -28.15
C ILE A 1201 9.74 29.88 -27.59
N TRP A 1202 9.55 28.90 -26.72
CA TRP A 1202 10.62 28.12 -26.11
C TRP A 1202 10.73 26.78 -26.80
N ILE A 1203 11.94 26.41 -27.19
CA ILE A 1203 12.19 25.30 -28.11
C ILE A 1203 13.24 24.40 -27.48
N GLY A 1204 12.90 23.13 -27.27
CA GLY A 1204 13.82 22.11 -26.76
C GLY A 1204 14.38 21.28 -27.89
N CYS A 1205 15.71 21.24 -28.00
CA CYS A 1205 16.42 20.63 -29.12
C CYS A 1205 17.49 19.63 -28.67
N SER A 1206 17.90 18.79 -29.63
CA SER A 1206 19.20 18.12 -29.63
C SER A 1206 20.22 18.90 -30.46
N GLY A 1207 21.47 18.92 -30.03
CA GLY A 1207 22.59 19.47 -30.80
C GLY A 1207 23.91 18.76 -30.49
N PRO A 1208 24.94 18.93 -31.33
CA PRO A 1208 26.24 18.29 -31.11
C PRO A 1208 26.93 18.88 -29.88
N SER A 1209 27.52 18.03 -29.04
CA SER A 1209 28.31 18.49 -27.90
C SER A 1209 29.65 19.09 -28.35
N PRO A 1210 30.25 20.00 -27.56
CA PRO A 1210 31.60 20.50 -27.84
C PRO A 1210 32.68 19.41 -27.90
N ASP A 1211 32.43 18.23 -27.31
CA ASP A 1211 33.35 17.08 -27.33
C ASP A 1211 33.15 16.15 -28.56
N GLN A 1212 32.31 16.53 -29.54
CA GLN A 1212 32.01 15.82 -30.80
C GLN A 1212 31.51 14.36 -30.70
N CYS A 1213 31.55 13.73 -29.53
CA CYS A 1213 31.16 12.35 -29.29
C CYS A 1213 29.81 12.19 -28.55
N ARG A 1214 29.14 13.28 -28.16
CA ARG A 1214 27.89 13.23 -27.39
C ARG A 1214 26.83 14.21 -27.92
N VAL A 1215 25.56 13.93 -27.65
CA VAL A 1215 24.44 14.84 -27.91
C VAL A 1215 24.27 15.75 -26.69
N SER A 1216 24.01 17.04 -26.91
CA SER A 1216 23.74 18.03 -25.86
C SER A 1216 22.35 18.63 -26.04
N GLY A 1217 21.70 18.97 -24.91
CA GLY A 1217 20.38 19.58 -24.91
C GLY A 1217 20.49 21.10 -24.94
N LYS A 1218 19.88 21.71 -25.95
CA LYS A 1218 19.82 23.17 -26.10
C LYS A 1218 18.38 23.66 -26.03
N ILE A 1219 18.22 24.86 -25.48
CA ILE A 1219 16.94 25.56 -25.49
C ILE A 1219 17.10 26.90 -26.18
N TYR A 1220 16.27 27.16 -27.18
CA TYR A 1220 16.21 28.45 -27.87
C TYR A 1220 14.95 29.20 -27.44
N ILE A 1221 15.10 30.50 -27.21
CA ILE A 1221 14.00 31.43 -26.98
C ILE A 1221 13.89 32.32 -28.21
N VAL A 1222 12.76 32.24 -28.90
CA VAL A 1222 12.46 33.05 -30.07
C VAL A 1222 11.38 34.06 -29.71
N ASP A 1223 11.66 35.33 -29.99
CA ASP A 1223 10.68 36.39 -29.81
C ASP A 1223 9.68 36.39 -30.95
N THR A 1224 8.39 36.44 -30.59
CA THR A 1224 7.30 36.38 -31.56
C THR A 1224 7.02 37.71 -32.26
N GLU A 1225 7.64 38.82 -31.83
CA GLU A 1225 7.50 40.13 -32.49
C GLU A 1225 8.59 40.39 -33.54
N SER A 1226 9.85 40.17 -33.16
CA SER A 1226 11.03 40.32 -34.01
C SER A 1226 11.30 39.09 -34.88
N HIS A 1227 10.73 37.93 -34.52
CA HIS A 1227 10.99 36.63 -35.14
C HIS A 1227 12.46 36.23 -35.14
N SER A 1228 13.20 36.63 -34.10
CA SER A 1228 14.63 36.37 -33.96
C SER A 1228 14.93 35.57 -32.68
N VAL A 1229 16.03 34.82 -32.68
CA VAL A 1229 16.49 34.07 -31.51
C VAL A 1229 17.04 35.08 -30.48
N GLU A 1230 16.36 35.25 -29.36
CA GLU A 1230 16.78 36.14 -28.27
C GLU A 1230 17.90 35.52 -27.44
N LYS A 1231 17.75 34.24 -27.09
CA LYS A 1231 18.64 33.53 -26.17
C LYS A 1231 18.86 32.09 -26.59
N GLU A 1232 20.10 31.63 -26.42
CA GLU A 1232 20.50 30.22 -26.46
C GLU A 1232 20.89 29.80 -25.04
N LEU A 1233 20.23 28.75 -24.54
CA LEU A 1233 20.38 28.25 -23.19
C LEU A 1233 20.90 26.80 -23.19
N MET A 1234 21.90 26.53 -22.34
CA MET A 1234 22.59 25.24 -22.28
C MET A 1234 22.68 24.75 -20.83
N ALA A 1235 21.69 23.97 -20.38
CA ALA A 1235 21.69 23.39 -19.03
C ALA A 1235 21.56 21.86 -19.00
N HIS A 1236 21.23 21.22 -20.12
CA HIS A 1236 21.08 19.76 -20.20
C HIS A 1236 22.26 19.14 -20.95
N THR A 1237 22.89 18.13 -20.36
CA THR A 1237 23.98 17.38 -20.99
C THR A 1237 23.50 16.31 -21.97
N ASP A 1238 22.18 16.20 -22.15
CA ASP A 1238 21.49 15.29 -23.06
C ASP A 1238 20.28 16.03 -23.67
N SER A 1239 19.70 15.48 -24.73
CA SER A 1239 18.56 16.05 -25.46
C SER A 1239 17.40 16.47 -24.55
N VAL A 1240 16.78 17.61 -24.88
CA VAL A 1240 15.58 18.10 -24.18
C VAL A 1240 14.36 17.37 -24.74
N GLN A 1241 13.58 16.74 -23.86
CA GLN A 1241 12.46 15.86 -24.22
C GLN A 1241 11.10 16.48 -23.91
N ALA A 1242 11.01 17.29 -22.84
CA ALA A 1242 9.74 17.87 -22.39
C ALA A 1242 9.90 19.34 -22.02
N LEU A 1243 8.85 20.12 -22.27
CA LEU A 1243 8.73 21.51 -21.83
C LEU A 1243 7.36 21.74 -21.17
N CYS A 1244 7.32 22.55 -20.11
CA CYS A 1244 6.09 22.91 -19.40
C CYS A 1244 6.15 24.35 -18.90
N SER A 1245 5.02 25.06 -18.90
CA SER A 1245 4.92 26.41 -18.32
C SER A 1245 4.24 26.37 -16.96
N ALA A 1246 4.80 27.09 -15.99
CA ALA A 1246 4.17 27.32 -14.69
C ALA A 1246 3.73 28.79 -14.58
N GLU A 1247 2.43 29.02 -14.77
CA GLU A 1247 1.75 30.32 -14.67
C GLU A 1247 2.39 31.45 -15.49
N GLY A 1248 3.11 31.11 -16.57
CA GLY A 1248 3.88 32.06 -17.36
C GLY A 1248 5.06 32.72 -16.62
N ARG A 1249 5.33 32.35 -15.36
CA ARG A 1249 6.44 32.87 -14.55
C ARG A 1249 7.70 32.03 -14.73
N TYR A 1250 7.52 30.73 -14.92
CA TYR A 1250 8.61 29.79 -15.14
C TYR A 1250 8.35 28.91 -16.35
N VAL A 1251 9.43 28.48 -16.99
CA VAL A 1251 9.46 27.36 -17.91
C VAL A 1251 10.24 26.23 -17.28
N LEU A 1252 9.77 25.00 -17.43
CA LEU A 1252 10.45 23.79 -17.00
C LEU A 1252 10.86 22.99 -18.23
N SER A 1253 12.07 22.45 -18.23
CA SER A 1253 12.55 21.54 -19.28
C SER A 1253 13.04 20.22 -18.68
N GLY A 1254 12.67 19.10 -19.28
CA GLY A 1254 13.13 17.76 -18.91
C GLY A 1254 14.07 17.17 -19.95
N SER A 1255 15.05 16.38 -19.53
CA SER A 1255 16.04 15.74 -20.43
C SER A 1255 15.91 14.23 -20.55
N ALA A 1256 16.57 13.69 -21.57
CA ALA A 1256 16.76 12.25 -21.78
C ALA A 1256 17.68 11.60 -20.74
N CYS A 1257 17.72 10.27 -20.74
CA CYS A 1257 18.23 9.45 -19.64
C CYS A 1257 19.69 9.67 -19.23
N GLN A 1258 20.55 10.26 -20.05
CA GLN A 1258 21.94 10.51 -19.63
C GLN A 1258 22.04 11.69 -18.65
N ASP A 1259 21.15 12.69 -18.75
CA ASP A 1259 21.03 13.76 -17.76
C ASP A 1259 19.86 13.48 -16.80
N GLY A 1260 18.67 13.17 -17.31
CA GLY A 1260 17.49 12.77 -16.54
C GLY A 1260 17.04 13.80 -15.52
N LYS A 1261 17.33 15.09 -15.74
CA LYS A 1261 17.06 16.20 -14.83
C LYS A 1261 16.00 17.13 -15.40
N ILE A 1262 15.39 17.93 -14.51
CA ILE A 1262 14.50 19.02 -14.88
C ILE A 1262 15.22 20.34 -14.58
N ALA A 1263 15.24 21.28 -15.52
CA ALA A 1263 15.74 22.64 -15.32
C ALA A 1263 14.58 23.63 -15.25
N ILE A 1264 14.66 24.58 -14.31
CA ILE A 1264 13.61 25.60 -14.08
C ILE A 1264 14.15 26.96 -14.49
N TRP A 1265 13.48 27.58 -15.44
CA TRP A 1265 13.87 28.81 -16.11
C TRP A 1265 12.94 29.96 -15.72
N LYS A 1266 13.49 31.14 -15.48
CA LYS A 1266 12.71 32.37 -15.29
C LYS A 1266 12.27 32.91 -16.65
N VAL A 1267 11.01 33.33 -16.71
CA VAL A 1267 10.45 34.01 -17.88
C VAL A 1267 10.42 35.50 -17.59
N GLU A 1268 11.52 36.18 -17.91
CA GLU A 1268 11.67 37.64 -17.81
C GLU A 1268 11.32 38.31 -19.14
#